data_AF-A0A8T7AAS9-F1
#
_entry.id   AF-A0A8T7AAS9-F1
#
_cell.length_a   1.000
_cell.length_b   1.000
_cell.length_c   1.000
_cell.angle_alpha   90.00
_cell.angle_beta   90.00
_cell.angle_gamma   90.00
#
_symmetry.space_group_name_H-M   'P 1'
#
loop_
_entity.id
_entity.type
_entity.pdbx_description
1 polymer ?
#
loop_
_entity_poly.entity_id
_entity_poly.type
_entity_poly.pdbx_seq_one_letter_code
_entity_poly.pdbx_strand_id
1 'polypeptide(L)'
;MLDAFFKPGWQSKSVEKRIESIAELDSSQSDGPAILETLVKQDPDASVRDAALARIEDPGVIFKLSQDHFDTNIRFKAEERFAQLIGHDTKLSENQCRDIVKEHAQTNTSFIKSCPHTALRVELLQELSTEEQVNLLPSIDFSETRAYIAENIQTVKLLEKARKVLKGKDKNAEKIIKAKIDAQRAELKHAEESQETAETLCDTIEYLAGHPEWRDDFSARFNICKRRWDAIDSKPSDYLVQRFDSAFKVVSKKVKLHKDVTEAHKAQDALVKKLHKECARLAKLSLAELAENKSVVSKCLQECRQAWKEQSHITAPDAAHTKAFRTAQESLASVVTFCDLISTQNPDQEKASLSELKLLDKQIDNTLATLHWPAAYPEFTAKHELLQHQEKLRERRGELQLSDSEKLEKLHKRINRLAGSTKRGNLARAKGELSALIKAVSKYTGKDRTALDERLEKATIAIDKMADWKDFATEPKYIELCEAMEKLVGSKKHPDKLAKEISKLQEKWKALGHSESADDHWDRFKAAGDKAYAPCDEFFKQRHATRRKNLEQREQFVLQLKELLSKTDWEGDVDYKNVEKTMRHLSNDWQKIKDVEQKAGQKQWKRLRKVKSAIFEKLDVVYDANIALKNELIEKARGLIDAEVKEDSIKKLQYIQKQWKTVGVTRRKDDQKAWKQFKSATDAVYEKIQGIRKEKRAKEDEHLNGYRDINKQIIKIARTAKDLASADSEFERLQKEYKELPPFPRGLPEKLVEGIAKDHKRACADFNKSRDRIIAKGKSQALDNLAKKASLCAQLEALPADTDDEFIAELTSKLEALEISDNVLRKRFAKRLAAARETDRSKYSEPRKLMCIDLEILLGVDSPAEDKAQRMKIQLERMQSGGIGQARVDKAEALKKMQLDWYCLPGAEAEIQDKLDNRFIQLVKKK
;
A
#
# COMPACT_ATOMS: atom_id res chain seq x y z
N MET A 1 -77.59 55.44 31.00
CA MET A 1 -77.63 56.92 31.01
C MET A 1 -76.18 57.42 31.03
N LEU A 2 -75.87 58.38 30.15
CA LEU A 2 -74.57 59.03 29.83
C LEU A 2 -73.66 58.45 28.72
N ASP A 3 -73.69 57.16 28.37
CA ASP A 3 -72.80 56.63 27.30
C ASP A 3 -73.28 56.85 25.84
N ALA A 4 -74.52 57.32 25.62
CA ALA A 4 -75.06 57.52 24.28
C ALA A 4 -74.83 58.93 23.67
N PHE A 5 -74.25 59.87 24.45
CA PHE A 5 -74.05 61.27 24.02
C PHE A 5 -72.62 61.60 23.59
N PHE A 6 -71.63 60.74 23.90
CA PHE A 6 -70.25 60.93 23.49
C PHE A 6 -69.93 59.97 22.36
N LYS A 7 -69.57 60.51 21.18
CA LYS A 7 -69.02 59.69 20.11
C LYS A 7 -67.75 59.00 20.63
N PRO A 8 -67.55 57.70 20.36
CA PRO A 8 -66.34 56.99 20.76
C PRO A 8 -65.08 57.75 20.35
N GLY A 9 -64.01 57.70 21.16
CA GLY A 9 -62.78 58.47 20.94
C GLY A 9 -62.17 58.29 19.54
N TRP A 10 -62.32 57.10 18.96
CA TRP A 10 -61.88 56.76 17.60
C TRP A 10 -62.67 57.44 16.47
N GLN A 11 -63.84 58.03 16.74
CA GLN A 11 -64.63 58.85 15.80
C GLN A 11 -64.46 60.36 16.02
N SER A 12 -63.51 60.78 16.86
CA SER A 12 -63.21 62.18 17.14
C SER A 12 -62.71 62.93 15.89
N LYS A 13 -62.96 64.24 15.83
CA LYS A 13 -62.40 65.11 14.77
C LYS A 13 -60.89 65.38 14.93
N SER A 14 -60.32 65.19 16.13
CA SER A 14 -58.88 65.36 16.39
C SER A 14 -58.13 64.06 16.07
N VAL A 15 -57.03 64.19 15.34
CA VAL A 15 -56.12 63.09 14.99
C VAL A 15 -55.48 62.51 16.25
N GLU A 16 -54.99 63.35 17.17
CA GLU A 16 -54.32 62.86 18.39
C GLU A 16 -55.28 62.04 19.26
N LYS A 17 -56.53 62.51 19.43
CA LYS A 17 -57.55 61.78 20.21
C LYS A 17 -57.93 60.43 19.60
N ARG A 18 -57.90 60.30 18.27
CA ARG A 18 -58.14 59.01 17.61
C ARG A 18 -56.97 58.04 17.83
N ILE A 19 -55.73 58.52 17.75
CA ILE A 19 -54.53 57.71 18.01
C ILE A 19 -54.48 57.26 19.48
N GLU A 20 -54.78 58.16 20.42
CA GLU A 20 -54.87 57.86 21.86
C GLU A 20 -55.97 56.81 22.13
N SER A 21 -57.14 56.96 21.52
CA SER A 21 -58.23 55.97 21.62
C SER A 21 -57.87 54.61 21.02
N ILE A 22 -57.02 54.54 20.00
CA ILE A 22 -56.50 53.28 19.44
C ILE A 22 -55.56 52.56 20.44
N ALA A 23 -54.81 53.32 21.23
CA ALA A 23 -53.97 52.75 22.29
C ALA A 23 -54.81 52.16 23.44
N GLU A 24 -55.97 52.74 23.73
CA GLU A 24 -56.91 52.31 24.78
C GLU A 24 -57.89 51.21 24.34
N LEU A 25 -58.03 50.95 23.03
CA LEU A 25 -58.90 49.91 22.48
C LEU A 25 -58.39 48.52 22.88
N ASP A 26 -59.11 47.83 23.77
CA ASP A 26 -58.77 46.48 24.22
C ASP A 26 -59.03 45.46 23.09
N SER A 27 -58.00 44.74 22.65
CA SER A 27 -58.06 43.76 21.56
C SER A 27 -58.90 42.52 21.91
N SER A 28 -59.31 42.38 23.18
CA SER A 28 -60.13 41.27 23.67
C SER A 28 -61.65 41.53 23.67
N GLN A 29 -62.11 42.75 23.35
CA GLN A 29 -63.53 43.07 23.18
C GLN A 29 -64.03 42.72 21.76
N SER A 30 -65.25 42.15 21.66
CA SER A 30 -65.92 41.72 20.41
C SER A 30 -65.79 42.70 19.24
N ASP A 31 -65.94 44.00 19.51
CA ASP A 31 -66.06 45.01 18.45
C ASP A 31 -64.71 45.65 18.09
N GLY A 32 -63.67 45.45 18.91
CA GLY A 32 -62.35 46.08 18.77
C GLY A 32 -61.63 45.76 17.44
N PRO A 33 -61.51 44.47 17.04
CA PRO A 33 -60.88 44.10 15.77
C PRO A 33 -61.56 44.70 14.53
N ALA A 34 -62.90 44.72 14.52
CA ALA A 34 -63.68 45.29 13.42
C ALA A 34 -63.52 46.82 13.34
N ILE A 35 -63.42 47.49 14.48
CA ILE A 35 -63.14 48.94 14.57
C ILE A 35 -61.75 49.25 14.02
N LEU A 36 -60.72 48.50 14.43
CA LEU A 36 -59.35 48.67 13.95
C LEU A 36 -59.25 48.46 12.43
N GLU A 37 -59.87 47.41 11.90
CA GLU A 37 -59.88 47.15 10.44
C GLU A 37 -60.59 48.27 9.66
N THR A 38 -61.69 48.81 10.20
CA THR A 38 -62.41 49.94 9.60
C THR A 38 -61.56 51.21 9.59
N LEU A 39 -60.86 51.50 10.68
CA LEU A 39 -59.95 52.65 10.79
C LEU A 39 -58.80 52.55 9.79
N VAL A 40 -58.18 51.37 9.65
CA VAL A 40 -57.14 51.18 8.63
C VAL A 40 -57.70 51.43 7.22
N LYS A 41 -58.88 50.91 6.90
CA LYS A 41 -59.46 50.99 5.55
C LYS A 41 -60.04 52.34 5.16
N GLN A 42 -60.53 53.14 6.10
CA GLN A 42 -61.40 54.29 5.80
C GLN A 42 -60.96 55.60 6.45
N ASP A 43 -60.01 55.61 7.39
CA ASP A 43 -59.61 56.84 8.06
C ASP A 43 -58.89 57.79 7.08
N PRO A 44 -59.24 59.10 7.03
CA PRO A 44 -58.58 60.05 6.14
C PRO A 44 -57.11 60.29 6.50
N ASP A 45 -56.70 60.14 7.76
CA ASP A 45 -55.35 60.46 8.23
C ASP A 45 -54.42 59.24 8.24
N ALA A 46 -53.23 59.39 7.64
CA ALA A 46 -52.28 58.29 7.48
C ALA A 46 -51.66 57.81 8.80
N SER A 47 -51.49 58.69 9.79
CA SER A 47 -50.94 58.34 11.10
C SER A 47 -51.94 57.56 11.94
N VAL A 48 -53.24 57.83 11.78
CA VAL A 48 -54.31 57.03 12.41
C VAL A 48 -54.39 55.64 11.80
N ARG A 49 -54.31 55.52 10.46
CA ARG A 49 -54.25 54.21 9.77
C ARG A 49 -53.05 53.38 10.23
N ASP A 50 -51.89 54.00 10.40
CA ASP A 50 -50.67 53.37 10.88
C ASP A 50 -50.79 52.86 12.33
N ALA A 51 -51.31 53.71 13.22
CA ALA A 51 -51.56 53.35 14.62
C ALA A 51 -52.56 52.19 14.75
N ALA A 52 -53.63 52.18 13.94
CA ALA A 52 -54.61 51.10 13.92
C ALA A 52 -54.01 49.79 13.37
N LEU A 53 -53.22 49.87 12.30
CA LEU A 53 -52.53 48.72 11.70
C LEU A 53 -51.58 48.04 12.70
N ALA A 54 -50.85 48.83 13.50
CA ALA A 54 -49.95 48.31 14.53
C ALA A 54 -50.67 47.52 15.64
N ARG A 55 -51.97 47.75 15.86
CA ARG A 55 -52.78 47.09 16.90
C ARG A 55 -53.51 45.83 16.43
N ILE A 56 -53.60 45.57 15.13
CA ILE A 56 -54.23 44.34 14.62
C ILE A 56 -53.30 43.14 14.89
N GLU A 57 -53.85 42.09 15.51
CA GLU A 57 -53.14 40.86 15.86
C GLU A 57 -53.44 39.68 14.92
N ASP A 58 -54.53 39.76 14.13
CA ASP A 58 -54.92 38.71 13.18
C ASP A 58 -54.04 38.77 11.90
N PRO A 59 -53.21 37.74 11.63
CA PRO A 59 -52.36 37.70 10.45
C PRO A 59 -53.13 37.65 9.13
N GLY A 60 -54.31 37.02 9.09
CA GLY A 60 -55.13 36.93 7.87
C GLY A 60 -55.68 38.29 7.45
N VAL A 61 -56.10 39.11 8.42
CA VAL A 61 -56.55 40.49 8.17
C VAL A 61 -55.40 41.38 7.70
N ILE A 62 -54.24 41.31 8.38
CA ILE A 62 -53.04 42.04 7.98
C ILE A 62 -52.59 41.64 6.57
N PHE A 63 -52.63 40.34 6.23
CA PHE A 63 -52.28 39.87 4.89
C PHE A 63 -53.19 40.47 3.82
N LYS A 64 -54.51 40.43 4.01
CA LYS A 64 -55.46 41.08 3.08
C LYS A 64 -55.18 42.57 2.92
N LEU A 65 -54.86 43.27 4.01
CA LEU A 65 -54.48 44.69 3.96
C LEU A 65 -53.17 44.93 3.20
N SER A 66 -52.20 44.00 3.24
CA SER A 66 -50.97 44.10 2.46
C SER A 66 -51.19 43.97 0.94
N GLN A 67 -52.22 43.22 0.52
CA GLN A 67 -52.54 43.01 -0.90
C GLN A 67 -53.45 44.13 -1.45
N ASP A 68 -54.55 44.39 -0.74
CA ASP A 68 -55.73 45.05 -1.33
C ASP A 68 -55.92 46.50 -0.87
N HIS A 69 -55.08 47.02 0.04
CA HIS A 69 -55.24 48.38 0.54
C HIS A 69 -54.87 49.45 -0.52
N PHE A 70 -55.68 50.51 -0.64
CA PHE A 70 -55.49 51.54 -1.67
C PHE A 70 -54.22 52.38 -1.47
N ASP A 71 -53.80 52.58 -0.21
CA ASP A 71 -52.56 53.29 0.16
C ASP A 71 -51.35 52.33 0.12
N THR A 72 -50.40 52.62 -0.78
CA THR A 72 -49.17 51.84 -0.97
C THR A 72 -48.26 51.83 0.27
N ASN A 73 -48.25 52.90 1.07
CA ASN A 73 -47.44 52.94 2.29
C ASN A 73 -48.02 52.01 3.36
N ILE A 74 -49.35 51.96 3.48
CA ILE A 74 -50.03 51.03 4.38
C ILE A 74 -49.84 49.58 3.91
N ARG A 75 -49.86 49.31 2.61
CA ARG A 75 -49.53 47.96 2.09
C ARG A 75 -48.14 47.49 2.50
N PHE A 76 -47.13 48.34 2.35
CA PHE A 76 -45.76 48.05 2.77
C PHE A 76 -45.66 47.79 4.28
N LYS A 77 -46.27 48.66 5.09
CA LYS A 77 -46.29 48.49 6.56
C LYS A 77 -47.09 47.27 7.00
N ALA A 78 -48.15 46.92 6.27
CA ALA A 78 -48.93 45.71 6.53
C ALA A 78 -48.12 44.45 6.19
N GLU A 79 -47.31 44.48 5.13
CA GLU A 79 -46.37 43.39 4.81
C GLU A 79 -45.28 43.23 5.90
N GLU A 80 -44.72 44.34 6.37
CA GLU A 80 -43.76 44.34 7.50
C GLU A 80 -44.41 43.80 8.79
N ARG A 81 -45.64 44.25 9.08
CA ARG A 81 -46.41 43.77 10.23
C ARG A 81 -46.78 42.29 10.10
N PHE A 82 -47.13 41.83 8.90
CA PHE A 82 -47.41 40.42 8.62
C PHE A 82 -46.18 39.57 8.94
N ALA A 83 -45.01 39.98 8.44
CA ALA A 83 -43.74 39.30 8.68
C ALA A 83 -43.36 39.27 10.17
N GLN A 84 -43.66 40.33 10.93
CA GLN A 84 -43.48 40.36 12.39
C GLN A 84 -44.40 39.36 13.11
N LEU A 85 -45.68 39.29 12.71
CA LEU A 85 -46.67 38.40 13.36
C LEU A 85 -46.39 36.91 13.11
N ILE A 86 -45.91 36.57 11.91
CA ILE A 86 -45.51 35.18 11.59
C ILE A 86 -44.04 34.89 11.90
N GLY A 87 -43.30 35.89 12.40
CA GLY A 87 -41.85 35.90 12.59
C GLY A 87 -41.33 35.13 13.81
N HIS A 88 -40.09 35.43 14.22
CA HIS A 88 -39.38 34.72 15.29
C HIS A 88 -40.08 34.77 16.66
N ASP A 89 -40.91 35.78 16.91
CA ASP A 89 -41.68 35.98 18.15
C ASP A 89 -43.17 35.57 18.02
N THR A 90 -43.51 34.79 16.99
CA THR A 90 -44.90 34.39 16.74
C THR A 90 -45.50 33.54 17.87
N LYS A 91 -46.77 33.81 18.20
CA LYS A 91 -47.58 32.98 19.12
C LYS A 91 -48.36 31.89 18.37
N LEU A 92 -48.28 31.86 17.03
CA LEU A 92 -49.02 30.93 16.19
C LEU A 92 -48.39 29.53 16.24
N SER A 93 -49.22 28.52 16.49
CA SER A 93 -48.81 27.13 16.32
C SER A 93 -48.61 26.78 14.85
N GLU A 94 -47.82 25.74 14.56
CA GLU A 94 -47.58 25.28 13.18
C GLU A 94 -48.90 24.96 12.44
N ASN A 95 -49.89 24.39 13.13
CA ASN A 95 -51.20 24.10 12.55
C ASN A 95 -51.98 25.37 12.18
N GLN A 96 -51.94 26.41 13.01
CA GLN A 96 -52.56 27.70 12.69
C GLN A 96 -51.88 28.37 11.50
N CYS A 97 -50.56 28.29 11.39
CA CYS A 97 -49.85 28.76 10.20
C CYS A 97 -50.26 27.97 8.94
N ARG A 98 -50.43 26.65 9.03
CA ARG A 98 -50.92 25.80 7.93
C ARG A 98 -52.33 26.19 7.49
N ASP A 99 -53.20 26.52 8.43
CA ASP A 99 -54.58 26.91 8.11
C ASP A 99 -54.61 28.26 7.36
N ILE A 100 -53.81 29.24 7.79
CA ILE A 100 -53.65 30.53 7.09
C ILE A 100 -53.10 30.33 5.67
N VAL A 101 -52.09 29.46 5.52
CA VAL A 101 -51.52 29.09 4.20
C VAL A 101 -52.59 28.51 3.28
N LYS A 102 -53.43 27.59 3.78
CA LYS A 102 -54.50 26.96 3.00
C LYS A 102 -55.57 27.96 2.56
N GLU A 103 -55.90 28.91 3.42
CA GLU A 103 -56.86 29.98 3.10
C GLU A 103 -56.27 31.01 2.13
N HIS A 104 -54.94 31.17 2.12
CA HIS A 104 -54.25 32.21 1.37
C HIS A 104 -52.94 31.72 0.73
N ALA A 105 -53.01 31.04 -0.42
CA ALA A 105 -51.84 30.47 -1.13
C ALA A 105 -50.73 31.48 -1.50
N GLN A 106 -51.06 32.76 -1.62
CA GLN A 106 -50.09 33.84 -1.90
C GLN A 106 -49.15 34.11 -0.71
N THR A 107 -49.47 33.63 0.49
CA THR A 107 -48.66 33.79 1.71
C THR A 107 -47.45 32.87 1.74
N ASN A 108 -47.37 31.83 0.89
CA ASN A 108 -46.33 30.80 0.94
C ASN A 108 -44.91 31.40 0.96
N THR A 109 -44.66 32.42 0.13
CA THR A 109 -43.35 33.09 0.07
C THR A 109 -43.02 33.88 1.33
N SER A 110 -43.99 34.51 1.97
CA SER A 110 -43.82 35.24 3.23
C SER A 110 -43.55 34.27 4.40
N PHE A 111 -44.26 33.14 4.45
CA PHE A 111 -43.98 32.07 5.42
C PHE A 111 -42.59 31.46 5.21
N ILE A 112 -42.16 31.22 3.97
CA ILE A 112 -40.79 30.72 3.68
C ILE A 112 -39.72 31.71 4.17
N LYS A 113 -39.94 33.02 4.01
CA LYS A 113 -38.97 34.07 4.38
C LYS A 113 -38.85 34.24 5.90
N SER A 114 -39.98 34.29 6.61
CA SER A 114 -40.06 34.84 7.97
C SER A 114 -40.57 33.88 9.04
N CYS A 115 -41.21 32.75 8.69
CA CYS A 115 -41.79 31.83 9.68
C CYS A 115 -40.72 30.98 10.40
N PRO A 116 -40.75 30.85 11.74
CA PRO A 116 -39.76 30.03 12.46
C PRO A 116 -39.95 28.52 12.30
N HIS A 117 -41.13 28.06 11.86
CA HIS A 117 -41.46 26.63 11.76
C HIS A 117 -40.75 25.97 10.56
N THR A 118 -39.69 25.21 10.80
CA THR A 118 -38.85 24.59 9.75
C THR A 118 -39.60 23.60 8.88
N ALA A 119 -40.45 22.74 9.47
CA ALA A 119 -41.20 21.72 8.72
C ALA A 119 -42.13 22.35 7.68
N LEU A 120 -42.89 23.38 8.08
CA LEU A 120 -43.75 24.14 7.18
C LEU A 120 -42.97 24.82 6.05
N ARG A 121 -41.82 25.44 6.36
CA ARG A 121 -41.00 26.09 5.32
C ARG A 121 -40.47 25.10 4.29
N VAL A 122 -40.05 23.92 4.72
CA VAL A 122 -39.57 22.86 3.83
C VAL A 122 -40.70 22.36 2.93
N GLU A 123 -41.90 22.15 3.47
CA GLU A 123 -43.09 21.77 2.71
C GLU A 123 -43.45 22.82 1.65
N LEU A 124 -43.53 24.10 2.04
CA LEU A 124 -43.82 25.19 1.11
C LEU A 124 -42.73 25.36 0.04
N LEU A 125 -41.47 25.09 0.37
CA LEU A 125 -40.39 25.11 -0.62
C LEU A 125 -40.53 24.00 -1.67
N GLN A 126 -41.06 22.83 -1.31
CA GLN A 126 -41.26 21.73 -2.25
C GLN A 126 -42.32 22.03 -3.31
N GLU A 127 -43.23 22.98 -3.05
CA GLU A 127 -44.22 23.46 -4.01
C GLU A 127 -43.62 24.41 -5.06
N LEU A 128 -42.41 24.93 -4.82
CA LEU A 128 -41.71 25.86 -5.71
C LEU A 128 -40.69 25.15 -6.60
N SER A 129 -40.50 25.65 -7.82
CA SER A 129 -39.41 25.21 -8.68
C SER A 129 -38.04 25.58 -8.09
N THR A 130 -37.00 24.81 -8.44
CA THR A 130 -35.63 25.08 -7.95
C THR A 130 -35.14 26.49 -8.30
N GLU A 131 -35.59 27.06 -9.42
CA GLU A 131 -35.24 28.43 -9.79
C GLU A 131 -35.94 29.49 -8.91
N GLU A 132 -37.21 29.27 -8.56
CA GLU A 132 -37.94 30.13 -7.62
C GLU A 132 -37.32 30.06 -6.22
N GLN A 133 -36.96 28.87 -5.75
CA GLN A 133 -36.26 28.69 -4.47
C GLN A 133 -34.93 29.47 -4.42
N VAL A 134 -34.13 29.42 -5.50
CA VAL A 134 -32.86 30.17 -5.61
C VAL A 134 -33.09 31.68 -5.57
N ASN A 135 -34.17 32.17 -6.19
CA ASN A 135 -34.50 33.60 -6.20
C ASN A 135 -34.93 34.09 -4.80
N LEU A 136 -35.47 33.23 -3.93
CA LEU A 136 -35.89 33.56 -2.56
C LEU A 136 -34.75 33.60 -1.53
N LEU A 137 -33.60 32.99 -1.82
CA LEU A 137 -32.43 32.93 -0.94
C LEU A 137 -32.01 34.26 -0.26
N PRO A 138 -32.00 35.44 -0.94
CA PRO A 138 -31.52 36.66 -0.32
C PRO A 138 -32.48 37.26 0.71
N SER A 139 -33.75 36.83 0.72
CA SER A 139 -34.84 37.32 1.57
C SER A 139 -35.24 36.38 2.69
N ILE A 140 -34.66 35.17 2.76
CA ILE A 140 -34.91 34.19 3.83
C ILE A 140 -34.02 34.51 5.01
N ASP A 141 -34.56 34.65 6.22
CA ASP A 141 -33.75 35.03 7.40
C ASP A 141 -33.03 33.85 8.08
N PHE A 142 -33.44 32.62 7.75
CA PHE A 142 -32.98 31.42 8.45
C PHE A 142 -31.91 30.64 7.67
N SER A 143 -30.79 30.39 8.32
CA SER A 143 -29.64 29.69 7.72
C SER A 143 -29.95 28.25 7.32
N GLU A 144 -30.72 27.51 8.14
CA GLU A 144 -31.09 26.12 7.88
C GLU A 144 -31.88 25.95 6.57
N THR A 145 -32.72 26.92 6.23
CA THR A 145 -33.52 26.91 5.00
C THR A 145 -32.70 27.30 3.78
N ARG A 146 -31.77 28.25 3.93
CA ARG A 146 -30.78 28.53 2.89
C ARG A 146 -29.89 27.31 2.61
N ALA A 147 -29.52 26.55 3.65
CA ALA A 147 -28.77 25.30 3.53
C ALA A 147 -29.60 24.20 2.84
N TYR A 148 -30.88 24.03 3.20
CA TYR A 148 -31.78 23.08 2.53
C TYR A 148 -31.91 23.36 1.02
N ILE A 149 -32.10 24.62 0.63
CA ILE A 149 -32.14 25.01 -0.79
C ILE A 149 -30.81 24.69 -1.47
N ALA A 150 -29.68 25.03 -0.85
CA ALA A 150 -28.34 24.68 -1.34
C ALA A 150 -28.14 23.17 -1.55
N GLU A 151 -28.69 22.33 -0.66
CA GLU A 151 -28.65 20.87 -0.73
C GLU A 151 -29.54 20.28 -1.83
N ASN A 152 -30.55 21.00 -2.32
CA ASN A 152 -31.46 20.50 -3.35
C ASN A 152 -31.14 21.00 -4.76
N ILE A 153 -30.27 22.00 -4.94
CA ILE A 153 -29.85 22.42 -6.28
C ILE A 153 -28.93 21.35 -6.89
N GLN A 154 -29.25 20.93 -8.11
CA GLN A 154 -28.54 19.87 -8.83
C GLN A 154 -27.75 20.36 -10.06
N THR A 155 -28.00 21.56 -10.57
CA THR A 155 -27.34 22.04 -11.80
C THR A 155 -26.29 23.10 -11.50
N VAL A 156 -25.12 23.01 -12.15
CA VAL A 156 -24.02 24.00 -12.01
C VAL A 156 -24.52 25.43 -12.25
N LYS A 157 -25.35 25.65 -13.26
CA LYS A 157 -25.90 26.97 -13.61
C LYS A 157 -26.69 27.59 -12.45
N LEU A 158 -27.56 26.81 -11.80
CA LEU A 158 -28.34 27.29 -10.67
C LEU A 158 -27.48 27.41 -9.39
N LEU A 159 -26.50 26.53 -9.19
CA LEU A 159 -25.54 26.62 -8.09
C LEU A 159 -24.72 27.92 -8.18
N GLU A 160 -24.25 28.29 -9.37
CA GLU A 160 -23.53 29.55 -9.58
C GLU A 160 -24.41 30.78 -9.33
N LYS A 161 -25.66 30.74 -9.80
CA LYS A 161 -26.66 31.78 -9.53
C LYS A 161 -26.89 31.92 -8.01
N ALA A 162 -27.11 30.82 -7.31
CA ALA A 162 -27.29 30.80 -5.86
C ALA A 162 -26.07 31.32 -5.09
N ARG A 163 -24.86 30.92 -5.48
CA ARG A 163 -23.61 31.39 -4.87
C ARG A 163 -23.45 32.91 -5.01
N LYS A 164 -23.77 33.47 -6.18
CA LYS A 164 -23.69 34.92 -6.44
C LYS A 164 -24.62 35.69 -5.51
N VAL A 165 -25.82 35.16 -5.26
CA VAL A 165 -26.86 35.79 -4.43
C VAL A 165 -26.57 35.67 -2.93
N LEU A 166 -25.97 34.56 -2.47
CA LEU A 166 -25.68 34.30 -1.05
C LEU A 166 -24.32 34.82 -0.55
N LYS A 167 -23.46 35.32 -1.44
CA LYS A 167 -22.10 35.74 -1.11
C LYS A 167 -22.07 36.72 0.07
N GLY A 168 -21.44 36.31 1.17
CA GLY A 168 -21.31 37.13 2.39
C GLY A 168 -22.55 37.19 3.30
N LYS A 169 -23.66 36.54 2.93
CA LYS A 169 -24.90 36.47 3.74
C LYS A 169 -24.99 35.21 4.60
N ASP A 170 -24.52 34.07 4.10
CA ASP A 170 -24.54 32.79 4.83
C ASP A 170 -23.34 31.91 4.44
N LYS A 171 -22.40 31.73 5.38
CA LYS A 171 -21.19 30.94 5.13
C LYS A 171 -21.46 29.44 5.00
N ASN A 172 -22.50 28.92 5.65
CA ASN A 172 -22.81 27.48 5.63
C ASN A 172 -23.41 27.09 4.28
N ALA A 173 -24.46 27.79 3.85
CA ALA A 173 -25.08 27.57 2.55
C ALA A 173 -24.09 27.84 1.38
N GLU A 174 -23.24 28.87 1.48
CA GLU A 174 -22.20 29.13 0.48
C GLU A 174 -21.17 27.98 0.39
N LYS A 175 -20.80 27.37 1.52
CA LYS A 175 -19.89 26.22 1.56
C LYS A 175 -20.49 24.99 0.88
N ILE A 176 -21.77 24.70 1.12
CA ILE A 176 -22.49 23.58 0.47
C ILE A 176 -22.53 23.78 -1.04
N ILE A 177 -22.93 24.97 -1.50
CA ILE A 177 -23.01 25.31 -2.93
C ILE A 177 -21.63 25.19 -3.58
N LYS A 178 -20.59 25.76 -2.96
CA LYS A 178 -19.22 25.68 -3.48
C LYS A 178 -18.75 24.23 -3.58
N ALA A 179 -18.96 23.41 -2.55
CA ALA A 179 -18.56 22.01 -2.56
C ALA A 179 -19.23 21.23 -3.71
N LYS A 180 -20.51 21.49 -3.99
CA LYS A 180 -21.22 20.87 -5.13
C LYS A 180 -20.69 21.35 -6.49
N ILE A 181 -20.44 22.64 -6.65
CA ILE A 181 -19.84 23.17 -7.89
C ILE A 181 -18.48 22.51 -8.14
N ASP A 182 -17.64 22.46 -7.10
CA ASP A 182 -16.30 21.88 -7.19
C ASP A 182 -16.39 20.37 -7.51
N ALA A 183 -17.33 19.64 -6.90
CA ALA A 183 -17.57 18.22 -7.17
C ALA A 183 -18.03 17.96 -8.62
N GLN A 184 -19.05 18.68 -9.11
CA GLN A 184 -19.56 18.49 -10.48
C GLN A 184 -18.52 18.86 -11.55
N ARG A 185 -17.72 19.90 -11.31
CA ARG A 185 -16.62 20.25 -12.21
C ARG A 185 -15.50 19.22 -12.17
N ALA A 186 -15.19 18.64 -11.01
CA ALA A 186 -14.22 17.56 -10.89
C ALA A 186 -14.70 16.30 -11.62
N GLU A 187 -15.98 15.93 -11.50
CA GLU A 187 -16.59 14.80 -12.23
C GLU A 187 -16.53 15.00 -13.74
N LEU A 188 -16.91 16.18 -14.25
CA LEU A 188 -16.82 16.51 -15.68
C LEU A 188 -15.38 16.42 -16.19
N LYS A 189 -14.43 17.02 -15.44
CA LYS A 189 -13.01 16.98 -15.81
C LYS A 189 -12.47 15.54 -15.81
N HIS A 190 -12.83 14.72 -14.83
CA HIS A 190 -12.44 13.31 -14.81
C HIS A 190 -13.04 12.51 -15.97
N ALA A 191 -14.28 12.82 -16.38
CA ALA A 191 -14.90 12.21 -17.55
C ALA A 191 -14.17 12.62 -18.85
N GLU A 192 -13.80 13.89 -18.99
CA GLU A 192 -13.00 14.39 -20.13
C GLU A 192 -11.60 13.73 -20.19
N GLU A 193 -10.87 13.70 -19.06
CA GLU A 193 -9.56 13.04 -18.95
C GLU A 193 -9.65 11.53 -19.29
N SER A 194 -10.76 10.88 -18.92
CA SER A 194 -11.02 9.47 -19.24
C SER A 194 -11.27 9.25 -20.74
N GLN A 195 -11.98 10.16 -21.41
CA GLN A 195 -12.20 10.12 -22.87
C GLN A 195 -10.89 10.32 -23.62
N GLU A 196 -10.09 11.32 -23.24
CA GLU A 196 -8.78 11.58 -23.87
C GLU A 196 -7.84 10.38 -23.67
N THR A 197 -7.83 9.80 -22.47
CA THR A 197 -7.06 8.58 -22.21
C THR A 197 -7.55 7.41 -23.07
N ALA A 198 -8.86 7.21 -23.21
CA ALA A 198 -9.41 6.17 -24.08
C ALA A 198 -9.01 6.38 -25.55
N GLU A 199 -9.03 7.62 -26.04
CA GLU A 199 -8.65 7.95 -27.42
C GLU A 199 -7.18 7.63 -27.69
N THR A 200 -6.26 8.05 -26.82
CA THR A 200 -4.83 7.73 -26.95
C THR A 200 -4.54 6.22 -26.89
N LEU A 201 -5.32 5.46 -26.12
CA LEU A 201 -5.21 4.01 -26.05
C LEU A 201 -5.76 3.34 -27.33
N CYS A 202 -6.85 3.86 -27.90
CA CYS A 202 -7.35 3.45 -29.21
C CYS A 202 -6.26 3.61 -30.28
N ASP A 203 -5.64 4.78 -30.37
CA ASP A 203 -4.58 5.04 -31.35
C ASP A 203 -3.38 4.10 -31.14
N THR A 204 -3.03 3.82 -29.89
CA THR A 204 -1.95 2.90 -29.55
C THR A 204 -2.26 1.46 -30.00
N ILE A 205 -3.47 0.96 -29.72
CA ILE A 205 -3.85 -0.41 -30.10
C ILE A 205 -4.07 -0.54 -31.61
N GLU A 206 -4.59 0.50 -32.27
CA GLU A 206 -4.76 0.57 -33.73
C GLU A 206 -3.40 0.59 -34.43
N TYR A 207 -2.43 1.33 -33.90
CA TYR A 207 -1.05 1.29 -34.38
C TYR A 207 -0.44 -0.12 -34.28
N LEU A 208 -0.61 -0.80 -33.14
CA LEU A 208 -0.17 -2.19 -33.00
C LEU A 208 -0.91 -3.15 -33.95
N ALA A 209 -2.19 -2.88 -34.23
CA ALA A 209 -2.99 -3.69 -35.14
C ALA A 209 -2.50 -3.55 -36.58
N GLY A 210 -2.22 -2.33 -37.04
CA GLY A 210 -1.78 -2.00 -38.40
C GLY A 210 -0.32 -2.33 -38.69
N HIS A 211 0.52 -2.53 -37.67
CA HIS A 211 1.95 -2.78 -37.88
C HIS A 211 2.21 -4.20 -38.47
N PRO A 212 3.00 -4.32 -39.55
CA PRO A 212 3.14 -5.55 -40.32
C PRO A 212 4.01 -6.61 -39.64
N GLU A 213 5.10 -6.20 -38.98
CA GLU A 213 6.07 -7.09 -38.35
C GLU A 213 5.96 -7.10 -36.82
N TRP A 214 6.35 -8.22 -36.22
CA TRP A 214 6.46 -8.38 -34.78
C TRP A 214 7.72 -7.68 -34.24
N ARG A 215 7.60 -6.93 -33.14
CA ARG A 215 8.73 -6.38 -32.39
C ARG A 215 8.71 -6.85 -30.94
N ASP A 216 9.87 -6.87 -30.30
CA ASP A 216 10.03 -7.38 -28.92
C ASP A 216 9.15 -6.63 -27.90
N ASP A 217 8.81 -5.37 -28.17
CA ASP A 217 7.99 -4.54 -27.30
C ASP A 217 6.47 -4.71 -27.52
N PHE A 218 6.01 -5.45 -28.54
CA PHE A 218 4.58 -5.62 -28.84
C PHE A 218 3.78 -6.17 -27.68
N SER A 219 4.25 -7.28 -27.10
CA SER A 219 3.55 -7.93 -25.99
C SER A 219 3.50 -7.01 -24.76
N ALA A 220 4.58 -6.27 -24.49
CA ALA A 220 4.63 -5.31 -23.39
C ALA A 220 3.64 -4.16 -23.62
N ARG A 221 3.66 -3.52 -24.81
CA ARG A 221 2.75 -2.43 -25.16
C ARG A 221 1.29 -2.86 -25.17
N PHE A 222 0.98 -4.04 -25.72
CA PHE A 222 -0.37 -4.61 -25.70
C PHE A 222 -0.88 -4.79 -24.27
N ASN A 223 -0.07 -5.37 -23.39
CA ASN A 223 -0.46 -5.59 -21.99
C ASN A 223 -0.59 -4.28 -21.20
N ILE A 224 0.26 -3.28 -21.47
CA ILE A 224 0.14 -1.94 -20.87
C ILE A 224 -1.15 -1.27 -21.35
N CYS A 225 -1.41 -1.30 -22.66
CA CYS A 225 -2.61 -0.72 -23.26
C CYS A 225 -3.87 -1.34 -22.67
N LYS A 226 -3.93 -2.68 -22.60
CA LYS A 226 -5.02 -3.43 -21.95
C LYS A 226 -5.24 -2.99 -20.50
N ARG A 227 -4.20 -2.99 -19.68
CA ARG A 227 -4.31 -2.63 -18.25
C ARG A 227 -4.78 -1.19 -18.07
N ARG A 228 -4.30 -0.26 -18.90
CA ARG A 228 -4.71 1.14 -18.84
C ARG A 228 -6.16 1.31 -19.28
N TRP A 229 -6.61 0.55 -20.27
CA TRP A 229 -8.01 0.53 -20.71
C TRP A 229 -8.94 -0.01 -19.60
N ASP A 230 -8.57 -1.13 -18.98
CA ASP A 230 -9.31 -1.75 -17.88
C ASP A 230 -9.35 -0.87 -16.60
N ALA A 231 -8.45 0.11 -16.49
CA ALA A 231 -8.32 1.01 -15.34
C ALA A 231 -9.00 2.39 -15.55
N ILE A 232 -9.73 2.58 -16.64
CA ILE A 232 -10.50 3.81 -16.85
C ILE A 232 -11.75 3.77 -15.95
N ASP A 233 -11.79 4.66 -14.95
CA ASP A 233 -12.86 4.70 -13.95
C ASP A 233 -14.21 5.19 -14.51
N SER A 234 -14.20 6.16 -15.44
CA SER A 234 -15.42 6.68 -16.09
C SER A 234 -15.63 6.04 -17.45
N LYS A 235 -16.81 5.48 -17.69
CA LYS A 235 -17.12 4.77 -18.94
C LYS A 235 -16.82 5.65 -20.18
N PRO A 236 -15.91 5.22 -21.09
CA PRO A 236 -15.68 5.89 -22.36
C PRO A 236 -16.92 5.90 -23.25
N SER A 237 -16.90 6.72 -24.31
CA SER A 237 -17.98 6.72 -25.30
C SER A 237 -18.07 5.37 -26.00
N ASP A 238 -19.29 4.94 -26.36
CA ASP A 238 -19.51 3.65 -27.01
C ASP A 238 -18.74 3.54 -28.35
N TYR A 239 -18.50 4.66 -29.02
CA TYR A 239 -17.65 4.75 -30.21
C TYR A 239 -16.19 4.33 -29.93
N LEU A 240 -15.56 4.88 -28.89
CA LEU A 240 -14.19 4.53 -28.52
C LEU A 240 -14.08 3.07 -28.06
N VAL A 241 -15.10 2.56 -27.35
CA VAL A 241 -15.15 1.15 -26.95
C VAL A 241 -15.15 0.22 -28.18
N GLN A 242 -16.00 0.51 -29.18
CA GLN A 242 -16.02 -0.28 -30.42
C GLN A 242 -14.70 -0.19 -31.20
N ARG A 243 -14.09 0.99 -31.29
CA ARG A 243 -12.77 1.18 -31.90
C ARG A 243 -11.72 0.32 -31.21
N PHE A 244 -11.60 0.44 -29.90
CA PHE A 244 -10.64 -0.32 -29.11
C PHE A 244 -10.85 -1.83 -29.28
N ASP A 245 -12.07 -2.33 -29.12
CA ASP A 245 -12.38 -3.76 -29.21
C ASP A 245 -12.03 -4.35 -30.57
N SER A 246 -12.26 -3.60 -31.65
CA SER A 246 -11.95 -4.03 -33.01
C SER A 246 -10.44 -4.23 -33.21
N ALA A 247 -9.64 -3.25 -32.83
CA ALA A 247 -8.18 -3.31 -32.91
C ALA A 247 -7.58 -4.30 -31.92
N PHE A 248 -8.12 -4.36 -30.70
CA PHE A 248 -7.71 -5.28 -29.65
C PHE A 248 -7.88 -6.74 -30.08
N LYS A 249 -8.96 -7.09 -30.77
CA LYS A 249 -9.17 -8.44 -31.33
C LYS A 249 -8.09 -8.82 -32.34
N VAL A 250 -7.62 -7.87 -33.17
CA VAL A 250 -6.53 -8.12 -34.13
C VAL A 250 -5.20 -8.34 -33.41
N VAL A 251 -4.84 -7.43 -32.49
CA VAL A 251 -3.57 -7.50 -31.77
C VAL A 251 -3.52 -8.71 -30.85
N SER A 252 -4.60 -9.05 -30.14
CA SER A 252 -4.67 -10.23 -29.28
C SER A 252 -4.44 -11.53 -30.05
N LYS A 253 -4.98 -11.65 -31.28
CA LYS A 253 -4.67 -12.79 -32.17
C LYS A 253 -3.19 -12.84 -32.55
N LYS A 254 -2.58 -11.71 -32.92
CA LYS A 254 -1.14 -11.61 -33.23
C LYS A 254 -0.28 -12.03 -32.02
N VAL A 255 -0.61 -11.53 -30.83
CA VAL A 255 0.11 -11.84 -29.57
C VAL A 255 -0.02 -13.32 -29.22
N LYS A 256 -1.21 -13.90 -29.36
CA LYS A 256 -1.42 -15.34 -29.15
C LYS A 256 -0.60 -16.17 -30.13
N LEU A 257 -0.68 -15.85 -31.43
CA LEU A 257 0.08 -16.57 -32.46
C LEU A 257 1.59 -16.54 -32.19
N HIS A 258 2.14 -15.37 -31.86
CA HIS A 258 3.56 -15.27 -31.56
C HIS A 258 3.94 -16.06 -30.30
N LYS A 259 3.11 -16.03 -29.26
CA LYS A 259 3.31 -16.86 -28.06
C LYS A 259 3.35 -18.35 -28.43
N ASP A 260 2.36 -18.83 -29.17
CA ASP A 260 2.26 -20.23 -29.61
C ASP A 260 3.51 -20.64 -30.44
N VAL A 261 3.97 -19.77 -31.34
CA VAL A 261 5.21 -19.96 -32.12
C VAL A 261 6.45 -20.04 -31.23
N THR A 262 6.61 -19.13 -30.26
CA THR A 262 7.77 -19.13 -29.36
C THR A 262 7.79 -20.36 -28.44
N GLU A 263 6.63 -20.81 -27.97
CA GLU A 263 6.49 -22.02 -27.17
C GLU A 263 6.79 -23.26 -28.00
N ALA A 264 6.32 -23.31 -29.25
CA ALA A 264 6.62 -24.40 -30.18
C ALA A 264 8.13 -24.51 -30.48
N HIS A 265 8.83 -23.41 -30.74
CA HIS A 265 10.29 -23.43 -30.91
C HIS A 265 11.02 -23.93 -29.65
N LYS A 266 10.61 -23.49 -28.45
CA LYS A 266 11.18 -24.00 -27.19
C LYS A 266 10.93 -25.48 -26.99
N ALA A 267 9.73 -25.96 -27.33
CA ALA A 267 9.38 -27.37 -27.27
C ALA A 267 10.21 -28.20 -28.26
N GLN A 268 10.40 -27.71 -29.49
CA GLN A 268 11.28 -28.33 -30.49
C GLN A 268 12.73 -28.46 -29.99
N ASP A 269 13.32 -27.39 -29.43
CA ASP A 269 14.67 -27.42 -28.82
C ASP A 269 14.74 -28.39 -27.64
N ALA A 270 13.73 -28.41 -26.77
CA ALA A 270 13.66 -29.35 -25.65
C ALA A 270 13.59 -30.81 -26.12
N LEU A 271 12.86 -31.11 -27.19
CA LEU A 271 12.80 -32.44 -27.79
C LEU A 271 14.17 -32.87 -28.35
N VAL A 272 14.85 -31.97 -29.07
CA VAL A 272 16.21 -32.20 -29.57
C VAL A 272 17.16 -32.50 -28.40
N LYS A 273 17.16 -31.67 -27.36
CA LYS A 273 17.98 -31.88 -26.15
C LYS A 273 17.65 -33.19 -25.43
N LYS A 274 16.37 -33.56 -25.33
CA LYS A 274 15.92 -34.83 -24.74
C LYS A 274 16.51 -36.02 -25.51
N LEU A 275 16.41 -36.01 -26.83
CA LEU A 275 16.96 -37.09 -27.67
C LEU A 275 18.49 -37.18 -27.56
N HIS A 276 19.21 -36.05 -27.61
CA HIS A 276 20.67 -36.05 -27.44
C HIS A 276 21.10 -36.58 -26.06
N LYS A 277 20.35 -36.23 -25.00
CA LYS A 277 20.61 -36.74 -23.64
C LYS A 277 20.39 -38.25 -23.56
N GLU A 278 19.36 -38.77 -24.21
CA GLU A 278 19.15 -40.22 -24.30
C GLU A 278 20.27 -40.90 -25.10
N CYS A 279 20.72 -40.35 -26.23
CA CYS A 279 21.90 -40.86 -26.93
C CYS A 279 23.14 -40.91 -26.02
N ALA A 280 23.42 -39.82 -25.29
CA ALA A 280 24.55 -39.75 -24.37
C ALA A 280 24.44 -40.71 -23.17
N ARG A 281 23.21 -41.01 -22.72
CA ARG A 281 22.95 -42.01 -21.67
C ARG A 281 23.22 -43.42 -22.21
N LEU A 282 22.67 -43.75 -23.37
CA LEU A 282 22.83 -45.06 -24.01
C LEU A 282 24.28 -45.34 -24.40
N ALA A 283 25.05 -44.30 -24.75
CA ALA A 283 26.48 -44.40 -25.05
C ALA A 283 27.26 -45.18 -23.98
N LYS A 284 26.85 -45.03 -22.70
CA LYS A 284 27.56 -45.53 -21.52
C LYS A 284 27.07 -46.90 -21.02
N LEU A 285 25.98 -47.42 -21.59
CA LEU A 285 25.41 -48.68 -21.12
C LEU A 285 26.20 -49.86 -21.67
N SER A 286 26.35 -50.90 -20.85
CA SER A 286 26.83 -52.20 -21.29
C SER A 286 25.84 -52.89 -22.23
N LEU A 287 26.28 -53.91 -22.94
CA LEU A 287 25.49 -54.70 -23.88
C LEU A 287 24.22 -55.28 -23.23
N ALA A 288 24.33 -55.78 -21.98
CA ALA A 288 23.21 -56.35 -21.23
C ALA A 288 22.21 -55.29 -20.77
N GLU A 289 22.69 -54.18 -20.22
CA GLU A 289 21.84 -53.06 -19.78
C GLU A 289 21.12 -52.42 -20.97
N LEU A 290 21.76 -52.35 -22.13
CA LEU A 290 21.17 -51.82 -23.36
C LEU A 290 19.97 -52.66 -23.82
N ALA A 291 20.09 -54.00 -23.78
CA ALA A 291 19.01 -54.91 -24.13
C ALA A 291 17.78 -54.75 -23.21
N GLU A 292 18.00 -54.58 -21.90
CA GLU A 292 16.93 -54.31 -20.93
C GLU A 292 16.23 -52.95 -21.17
N ASN A 293 16.97 -51.97 -21.69
CA ASN A 293 16.46 -50.62 -21.95
C ASN A 293 15.76 -50.47 -23.31
N LYS A 294 15.76 -51.48 -24.18
CA LYS A 294 15.19 -51.41 -25.54
C LYS A 294 13.78 -50.85 -25.59
N SER A 295 12.88 -51.36 -24.74
CA SER A 295 11.47 -50.94 -24.69
C SER A 295 11.32 -49.46 -24.31
N VAL A 296 12.17 -48.99 -23.39
CA VAL A 296 12.20 -47.59 -22.93
C VAL A 296 12.68 -46.66 -24.05
N VAL A 297 13.73 -47.05 -24.78
CA VAL A 297 14.29 -46.28 -25.89
C VAL A 297 13.28 -46.19 -27.05
N SER A 298 12.67 -47.31 -27.42
CA SER A 298 11.64 -47.37 -28.47
C SER A 298 10.45 -46.45 -28.14
N LYS A 299 9.95 -46.52 -26.90
CA LYS A 299 8.87 -45.65 -26.43
C LYS A 299 9.27 -44.17 -26.47
N CYS A 300 10.44 -43.83 -25.95
CA CYS A 300 10.94 -42.44 -25.97
C CYS A 300 11.07 -41.90 -27.40
N LEU A 301 11.55 -42.71 -28.34
CA LEU A 301 11.68 -42.33 -29.74
C LEU A 301 10.32 -42.06 -30.39
N GLN A 302 9.32 -42.91 -30.13
CA GLN A 302 7.96 -42.74 -30.65
C GLN A 302 7.28 -41.48 -30.09
N GLU A 303 7.36 -41.25 -28.78
CA GLU A 303 6.82 -40.05 -28.12
C GLU A 303 7.46 -38.77 -28.69
N CYS A 304 8.79 -38.74 -28.82
CA CYS A 304 9.48 -37.57 -29.36
C CYS A 304 9.15 -37.30 -30.82
N ARG A 305 8.94 -38.34 -31.66
CA ARG A 305 8.50 -38.18 -33.06
C ARG A 305 7.10 -37.57 -33.16
N GLN A 306 6.18 -38.06 -32.34
CA GLN A 306 4.81 -37.56 -32.31
C GLN A 306 4.77 -36.11 -31.85
N ALA A 307 5.45 -35.80 -30.74
CA ALA A 307 5.56 -34.44 -30.22
C ALA A 307 6.22 -33.49 -31.23
N TRP A 308 7.28 -33.93 -31.92
CA TRP A 308 7.93 -33.12 -32.96
C TRP A 308 6.98 -32.76 -34.10
N LYS A 309 6.15 -33.72 -34.54
CA LYS A 309 5.15 -33.49 -35.59
C LYS A 309 4.10 -32.46 -35.14
N GLU A 310 3.58 -32.60 -33.92
CA GLU A 310 2.60 -31.67 -33.35
C GLU A 310 3.15 -30.24 -33.24
N GLN A 311 4.39 -30.08 -32.75
CA GLN A 311 5.02 -28.75 -32.68
C GLN A 311 5.33 -28.17 -34.06
N SER A 312 5.66 -29.02 -35.03
CA SER A 312 5.93 -28.59 -36.42
C SER A 312 4.68 -28.10 -37.16
N HIS A 313 3.48 -28.52 -36.71
CA HIS A 313 2.22 -27.98 -37.23
C HIS A 313 1.94 -26.55 -36.75
N ILE A 314 2.46 -26.17 -35.57
CA ILE A 314 2.30 -24.81 -35.02
C ILE A 314 3.27 -23.85 -35.73
N THR A 315 4.54 -24.24 -35.86
CA THR A 315 5.55 -23.47 -36.58
C THR A 315 6.62 -24.37 -37.17
N ALA A 316 7.11 -24.03 -38.35
CA ALA A 316 8.18 -24.80 -38.98
C ALA A 316 9.48 -24.69 -38.17
N PRO A 317 10.11 -25.81 -37.77
CA PRO A 317 11.41 -25.79 -37.12
C PRO A 317 12.47 -25.25 -38.08
N ASP A 318 13.49 -24.59 -37.53
CA ASP A 318 14.62 -24.16 -38.35
C ASP A 318 15.43 -25.36 -38.88
N ALA A 319 16.31 -25.10 -39.85
CA ALA A 319 17.11 -26.14 -40.48
C ALA A 319 18.09 -26.83 -39.50
N ALA A 320 18.57 -26.10 -38.48
CA ALA A 320 19.53 -26.61 -37.51
C ALA A 320 18.89 -27.63 -36.56
N HIS A 321 17.74 -27.28 -35.96
CA HIS A 321 16.95 -28.14 -35.09
C HIS A 321 16.41 -29.34 -35.87
N THR A 322 15.97 -29.15 -37.13
CA THR A 322 15.53 -30.26 -37.99
C THR A 322 16.67 -31.26 -38.22
N LYS A 323 17.88 -30.79 -38.53
CA LYS A 323 19.07 -31.64 -38.72
C LYS A 323 19.48 -32.34 -37.42
N ALA A 324 19.46 -31.62 -36.29
CA ALA A 324 19.82 -32.17 -34.98
C ALA A 324 18.82 -33.23 -34.52
N PHE A 325 17.52 -32.98 -34.68
CA PHE A 325 16.47 -33.95 -34.38
C PHE A 325 16.62 -35.22 -35.20
N ARG A 326 16.80 -35.07 -36.53
CA ARG A 326 16.96 -36.20 -37.45
C ARG A 326 18.17 -37.06 -37.11
N THR A 327 19.33 -36.45 -36.88
CA THR A 327 20.56 -37.14 -36.49
C THR A 327 20.34 -37.97 -35.22
N ALA A 328 19.78 -37.38 -34.16
CA ALA A 328 19.52 -38.08 -32.91
C ALA A 328 18.47 -39.20 -33.08
N GLN A 329 17.43 -38.97 -33.88
CA GLN A 329 16.40 -39.95 -34.19
C GLN A 329 16.97 -41.18 -34.93
N GLU A 330 17.82 -40.96 -35.94
CA GLU A 330 18.47 -42.03 -36.72
C GLU A 330 19.41 -42.84 -35.83
N SER A 331 20.18 -42.19 -34.94
CA SER A 331 21.02 -42.88 -33.96
C SER A 331 20.24 -43.78 -33.01
N LEU A 332 19.18 -43.25 -32.37
CA LEU A 332 18.35 -44.06 -31.46
C LEU A 332 17.63 -45.19 -32.19
N ALA A 333 17.17 -44.96 -33.42
CA ALA A 333 16.56 -46.02 -34.24
C ALA A 333 17.57 -47.14 -34.51
N SER A 334 18.81 -46.80 -34.85
CA SER A 334 19.88 -47.79 -35.08
C SER A 334 20.26 -48.57 -33.81
N VAL A 335 20.12 -47.95 -32.63
CA VAL A 335 20.32 -48.63 -31.34
C VAL A 335 19.18 -49.61 -31.04
N VAL A 336 17.93 -49.27 -31.37
CA VAL A 336 16.81 -50.21 -31.22
C VAL A 336 17.03 -51.45 -32.11
N THR A 337 17.42 -51.26 -33.37
CA THR A 337 17.75 -52.37 -34.28
C THR A 337 18.97 -53.16 -33.81
N PHE A 338 19.95 -52.48 -33.20
CA PHE A 338 21.12 -53.14 -32.60
C PHE A 338 20.71 -54.05 -31.43
N CYS A 339 19.79 -53.60 -30.56
CA CYS A 339 19.28 -54.42 -29.44
C CYS A 339 18.47 -55.64 -29.91
N ASP A 340 17.68 -55.49 -30.98
CA ASP A 340 16.94 -56.61 -31.60
C ASP A 340 17.87 -57.75 -32.01
N LEU A 341 19.02 -57.40 -32.58
CA LEU A 341 19.95 -58.35 -33.19
C LEU A 341 20.90 -58.99 -32.16
N ILE A 342 21.21 -58.29 -31.06
CA ILE A 342 21.97 -58.84 -29.92
C ILE A 342 21.15 -59.82 -29.09
N SER A 343 19.86 -59.56 -28.90
CA SER A 343 18.98 -60.43 -28.10
C SER A 343 18.85 -61.85 -28.68
N THR A 344 19.12 -62.02 -29.98
CA THR A 344 19.15 -63.30 -30.68
C THR A 344 20.51 -64.02 -30.61
N GLN A 345 21.56 -63.38 -30.12
CA GLN A 345 22.91 -63.94 -30.02
C GLN A 345 23.24 -64.37 -28.59
N ASN A 346 22.65 -65.49 -28.15
CA ASN A 346 23.10 -66.15 -26.92
C ASN A 346 23.13 -67.68 -27.07
N PRO A 347 24.05 -68.25 -27.87
CA PRO A 347 24.48 -69.63 -27.69
C PRO A 347 25.58 -69.72 -26.62
N ASP A 348 25.53 -70.77 -25.81
CA ASP A 348 26.55 -71.15 -24.82
C ASP A 348 27.93 -71.25 -25.52
N GLN A 349 28.73 -70.18 -25.47
CA GLN A 349 29.95 -70.01 -26.28
C GLN A 349 30.97 -71.13 -26.07
N GLU A 350 30.95 -71.75 -24.89
CA GLU A 350 31.84 -72.85 -24.53
C GLU A 350 31.50 -74.16 -25.27
N LYS A 351 30.25 -74.33 -25.71
CA LYS A 351 29.73 -75.55 -26.37
C LYS A 351 29.42 -75.38 -27.86
N ALA A 352 29.54 -74.16 -28.40
CA ALA A 352 29.24 -73.88 -29.79
C ALA A 352 30.18 -74.60 -30.76
N SER A 353 29.63 -75.16 -31.83
CA SER A 353 30.36 -75.80 -32.92
C SER A 353 31.08 -74.79 -33.82
N LEU A 354 32.07 -75.26 -34.59
CA LEU A 354 32.84 -74.41 -35.50
C LEU A 354 31.97 -73.66 -36.53
N SER A 355 30.89 -74.29 -37.02
CA SER A 355 29.92 -73.69 -37.93
C SER A 355 29.07 -72.61 -37.27
N GLU A 356 28.65 -72.83 -36.03
CA GLU A 356 27.86 -71.86 -35.25
C GLU A 356 28.70 -70.62 -34.91
N LEU A 357 29.96 -70.79 -34.52
CA LEU A 357 30.88 -69.68 -34.26
C LEU A 357 31.15 -68.82 -35.50
N LYS A 358 31.25 -69.44 -36.70
CA LYS A 358 31.36 -68.70 -37.98
C LYS A 358 30.11 -67.90 -38.33
N LEU A 359 28.93 -68.47 -38.07
CA LEU A 359 27.66 -67.80 -38.31
C LEU A 359 27.49 -66.60 -37.37
N LEU A 360 27.83 -66.76 -36.08
CA LEU A 360 27.76 -65.71 -35.06
C LEU A 360 28.71 -64.54 -35.38
N ASP A 361 29.95 -64.82 -35.79
CA ASP A 361 30.94 -63.81 -36.23
C ASP A 361 30.39 -62.96 -37.41
N LYS A 362 29.81 -63.62 -38.42
CA LYS A 362 29.18 -62.94 -39.57
C LYS A 362 27.94 -62.12 -39.18
N GLN A 363 27.15 -62.60 -38.22
CA GLN A 363 26.00 -61.86 -37.71
C GLN A 363 26.45 -60.61 -36.94
N ILE A 364 27.53 -60.69 -36.14
CA ILE A 364 28.13 -59.53 -35.45
C ILE A 364 28.64 -58.50 -36.48
N ASP A 365 29.34 -58.90 -37.53
CA ASP A 365 29.79 -57.98 -38.59
C ASP A 365 28.62 -57.21 -39.23
N ASN A 366 27.52 -57.91 -39.54
CA ASN A 366 26.31 -57.28 -40.06
C ASN A 366 25.68 -56.31 -39.06
N THR A 367 25.64 -56.64 -37.76
CA THR A 367 25.11 -55.75 -36.71
C THR A 367 25.87 -54.43 -36.64
N LEU A 368 27.21 -54.52 -36.68
CA LEU A 368 28.10 -53.36 -36.58
C LEU A 368 28.02 -52.48 -37.83
N ALA A 369 27.80 -53.06 -39.00
CA ALA A 369 27.61 -52.32 -40.26
C ALA A 369 26.33 -51.47 -40.27
N THR A 370 25.27 -51.90 -39.57
CA THR A 370 23.98 -51.19 -39.52
C THR A 370 23.87 -50.12 -38.43
N LEU A 371 24.87 -50.01 -37.54
CA LEU A 371 24.85 -49.10 -36.40
C LEU A 371 25.24 -47.68 -36.82
N HIS A 372 24.28 -46.75 -36.75
CA HIS A 372 24.50 -45.34 -37.07
C HIS A 372 24.82 -44.52 -35.82
N TRP A 373 26.10 -44.35 -35.52
CA TRP A 373 26.55 -43.59 -34.34
C TRP A 373 27.52 -42.45 -34.73
N PRO A 374 27.04 -41.20 -34.81
CA PRO A 374 27.86 -40.04 -35.13
C PRO A 374 28.98 -39.79 -34.11
N ALA A 375 30.13 -39.27 -34.57
CA ALA A 375 31.27 -38.91 -33.73
C ALA A 375 30.99 -37.77 -32.72
N ALA A 376 29.86 -37.08 -32.86
CA ALA A 376 29.42 -36.05 -31.92
C ALA A 376 28.98 -36.63 -30.56
N TYR A 377 28.71 -37.93 -30.48
CA TYR A 377 28.36 -38.62 -29.24
C TYR A 377 29.57 -39.34 -28.63
N PRO A 378 29.56 -39.59 -27.31
CA PRO A 378 30.59 -40.41 -26.67
C PRO A 378 30.70 -41.80 -27.32
N GLU A 379 31.88 -42.40 -27.21
CA GLU A 379 32.12 -43.76 -27.69
C GLU A 379 31.09 -44.73 -27.10
N PHE A 380 30.56 -45.61 -27.96
CA PHE A 380 29.48 -46.51 -27.59
C PHE A 380 30.02 -47.77 -26.91
N THR A 381 29.90 -47.85 -25.59
CA THR A 381 30.45 -48.94 -24.76
C THR A 381 29.98 -50.32 -25.23
N ALA A 382 28.70 -50.48 -25.54
CA ALA A 382 28.16 -51.74 -26.06
C ALA A 382 28.78 -52.18 -27.41
N LYS A 383 29.20 -51.24 -28.27
CA LYS A 383 29.93 -51.57 -29.52
C LYS A 383 31.31 -52.15 -29.18
N HIS A 384 32.00 -51.59 -28.19
CA HIS A 384 33.31 -52.08 -27.77
C HIS A 384 33.22 -53.47 -27.13
N GLU A 385 32.24 -53.69 -26.25
CA GLU A 385 31.98 -55.01 -25.64
C GLU A 385 31.63 -56.06 -26.71
N LEU A 386 30.85 -55.70 -27.72
CA LEU A 386 30.51 -56.61 -28.82
C LEU A 386 31.75 -56.97 -29.67
N LEU A 387 32.66 -56.02 -29.91
CA LEU A 387 33.93 -56.28 -30.59
C LEU A 387 34.85 -57.20 -29.76
N GLN A 388 34.92 -57.02 -28.44
CA GLN A 388 35.66 -57.93 -27.56
C GLN A 388 35.06 -59.34 -27.57
N HIS A 389 33.73 -59.44 -27.60
CA HIS A 389 33.04 -60.72 -27.73
C HIS A 389 33.33 -61.39 -29.07
N GLN A 390 33.40 -60.62 -30.16
CA GLN A 390 33.80 -61.10 -31.48
C GLN A 390 35.23 -61.64 -31.50
N GLU A 391 36.17 -60.96 -30.84
CA GLU A 391 37.56 -61.39 -30.71
C GLU A 391 37.66 -62.72 -29.97
N LYS A 392 36.99 -62.86 -28.82
CA LYS A 392 36.91 -64.13 -28.07
C LYS A 392 36.31 -65.27 -28.88
N LEU A 393 35.27 -65.00 -29.68
CA LEU A 393 34.69 -66.01 -30.59
C LEU A 393 35.72 -66.48 -31.63
N ARG A 394 36.53 -65.56 -32.17
CA ARG A 394 37.57 -65.87 -33.16
C ARG A 394 38.74 -66.64 -32.53
N GLU A 395 39.16 -66.28 -31.33
CA GLU A 395 40.15 -67.03 -30.53
C GLU A 395 39.67 -68.44 -30.25
N ARG A 396 38.44 -68.59 -29.73
CA ARG A 396 37.84 -69.89 -29.44
C ARG A 396 37.68 -70.76 -30.68
N ARG A 397 37.32 -70.15 -31.82
CA ARG A 397 37.30 -70.84 -33.12
C ARG A 397 38.69 -71.39 -33.48
N GLY A 398 39.75 -70.61 -33.24
CA GLY A 398 41.13 -71.07 -33.41
C GLY A 398 41.52 -72.20 -32.45
N GLU A 399 41.15 -72.08 -31.17
CA GLU A 399 41.40 -73.13 -30.15
C GLU A 399 40.68 -74.43 -30.47
N LEU A 400 39.42 -74.39 -30.90
CA LEU A 400 38.66 -75.60 -31.27
C LEU A 400 39.28 -76.29 -32.50
N GLN A 401 39.74 -75.52 -33.48
CA GLN A 401 40.47 -76.09 -34.63
C GLN A 401 41.79 -76.76 -34.21
N LEU A 402 42.53 -76.15 -33.28
CA LEU A 402 43.76 -76.75 -32.73
C LEU A 402 43.46 -77.96 -31.82
N SER A 403 42.39 -77.89 -31.03
CA SER A 403 42.00 -78.95 -30.10
C SER A 403 41.50 -80.19 -30.83
N ASP A 404 40.74 -80.03 -31.91
CA ASP A 404 40.25 -81.16 -32.71
C ASP A 404 41.40 -81.89 -33.42
N SER A 405 42.41 -81.16 -33.90
CA SER A 405 43.62 -81.77 -34.48
C SER A 405 44.48 -82.48 -33.41
N GLU A 406 44.68 -81.88 -32.24
CA GLU A 406 45.42 -82.52 -31.14
C GLU A 406 44.70 -83.73 -30.52
N LYS A 407 43.37 -83.68 -30.36
CA LYS A 407 42.57 -84.79 -29.83
C LYS A 407 42.64 -86.00 -30.74
N LEU A 408 42.62 -85.80 -32.05
CA LEU A 408 42.82 -86.85 -33.06
C LEU A 408 44.16 -87.57 -32.85
N GLU A 409 45.23 -86.79 -32.69
CA GLU A 409 46.59 -87.32 -32.49
C GLU A 409 46.75 -88.04 -31.14
N LYS A 410 46.16 -87.48 -30.07
CA LYS A 410 46.16 -88.08 -28.72
C LYS A 410 45.33 -89.37 -28.66
N LEU A 411 44.21 -89.47 -29.40
CA LEU A 411 43.40 -90.69 -29.51
C LEU A 411 44.17 -91.83 -30.16
N HIS A 412 44.90 -91.56 -31.25
CA HIS A 412 45.80 -92.53 -31.88
C HIS A 412 46.86 -93.04 -30.89
N LYS A 413 47.45 -92.13 -30.10
CA LYS A 413 48.47 -92.47 -29.08
C LYS A 413 47.88 -93.25 -27.89
N ARG A 414 46.64 -92.98 -27.46
CA ARG A 414 45.99 -93.68 -26.33
C ARG A 414 45.58 -95.11 -26.65
N ILE A 415 45.03 -95.37 -27.84
CA ILE A 415 44.68 -96.74 -28.25
C ILE A 415 45.94 -97.62 -28.29
N ASN A 416 47.07 -97.08 -28.76
CA ASN A 416 48.37 -97.77 -28.74
C ASN A 416 48.87 -98.08 -27.32
N ARG A 417 48.62 -97.19 -26.33
CA ARG A 417 49.02 -97.42 -24.93
C ARG A 417 48.13 -98.45 -24.23
N LEU A 418 46.83 -98.45 -24.49
CA LEU A 418 45.87 -99.42 -23.93
C LEU A 418 46.22 -100.86 -24.36
N ALA A 419 46.64 -101.05 -25.61
CA ALA A 419 47.14 -102.35 -26.08
C ALA A 419 48.43 -102.81 -25.37
N GLY A 420 49.21 -101.89 -24.78
CA GLY A 420 50.45 -102.19 -24.05
C GLY A 420 50.30 -102.31 -22.53
N SER A 421 49.24 -101.75 -21.93
CA SER A 421 49.03 -101.76 -20.47
C SER A 421 48.42 -103.07 -19.95
N THR A 422 47.84 -103.87 -20.82
CA THR A 422 47.28 -105.21 -20.57
C THR A 422 48.32 -106.24 -20.12
N LYS A 423 49.62 -105.99 -20.36
CA LYS A 423 50.73 -106.82 -19.85
C LYS A 423 51.13 -106.53 -18.39
N ARG A 424 50.60 -105.48 -17.74
CA ARG A 424 50.99 -105.04 -16.38
C ARG A 424 49.96 -105.34 -15.28
N GLY A 425 48.95 -106.17 -15.55
CA GLY A 425 48.14 -106.81 -14.51
C GLY A 425 47.19 -105.92 -13.70
N ASN A 426 46.87 -104.69 -14.14
CA ASN A 426 45.90 -103.83 -13.45
C ASN A 426 44.57 -103.74 -14.23
N LEU A 427 43.62 -104.54 -13.80
CA LEU A 427 42.49 -104.93 -14.61
C LEU A 427 41.27 -104.00 -14.46
N ALA A 428 40.99 -103.43 -13.28
CA ALA A 428 39.95 -102.41 -13.13
C ALA A 428 40.23 -101.15 -13.99
N ARG A 429 41.50 -100.73 -14.03
CA ARG A 429 41.91 -99.51 -14.72
C ARG A 429 41.76 -99.62 -16.23
N ALA A 430 42.18 -100.75 -16.80
CA ALA A 430 42.20 -100.90 -18.23
C ALA A 430 40.74 -101.07 -18.79
N LYS A 431 39.79 -101.61 -18.00
CA LYS A 431 38.39 -101.90 -18.40
C LYS A 431 37.61 -100.60 -18.58
N GLY A 432 37.84 -99.69 -17.62
CA GLY A 432 37.37 -98.32 -17.71
C GLY A 432 38.03 -97.57 -18.86
N GLU A 433 39.32 -97.78 -19.12
CA GLU A 433 40.07 -97.06 -20.16
C GLU A 433 39.66 -97.49 -21.58
N LEU A 434 39.27 -98.75 -21.74
CA LEU A 434 38.74 -99.33 -22.97
C LEU A 434 37.35 -98.84 -23.36
N SER A 435 36.38 -98.95 -22.45
CA SER A 435 35.01 -98.46 -22.67
C SER A 435 35.02 -96.94 -22.92
N ALA A 436 35.92 -96.21 -22.25
CA ALA A 436 36.16 -94.80 -22.50
C ALA A 436 36.72 -94.51 -23.90
N LEU A 437 37.57 -95.38 -24.46
CA LEU A 437 38.12 -95.22 -25.81
C LEU A 437 37.09 -95.55 -26.90
N ILE A 438 36.30 -96.63 -26.77
CA ILE A 438 35.21 -96.97 -27.73
C ILE A 438 34.24 -95.81 -27.88
N LYS A 439 33.81 -95.24 -26.75
CA LYS A 439 32.92 -94.07 -26.71
C LYS A 439 33.56 -92.78 -27.24
N ALA A 440 34.89 -92.69 -27.23
CA ALA A 440 35.61 -91.52 -27.74
C ALA A 440 35.78 -91.57 -29.26
N VAL A 441 36.00 -92.75 -29.84
CA VAL A 441 36.16 -92.90 -31.30
C VAL A 441 34.83 -92.77 -32.03
N SER A 442 33.70 -93.10 -31.43
CA SER A 442 32.37 -93.04 -32.07
C SER A 442 31.91 -91.63 -32.46
N LYS A 443 32.66 -90.61 -32.07
CA LYS A 443 32.38 -89.18 -32.33
C LYS A 443 33.00 -88.65 -33.62
N TYR A 444 33.83 -89.44 -34.29
CA TYR A 444 34.47 -89.07 -35.56
C TYR A 444 33.76 -89.75 -36.73
N THR A 445 33.74 -89.11 -37.89
CA THR A 445 33.06 -89.60 -39.12
C THR A 445 33.95 -89.41 -40.34
N GLY A 446 33.80 -90.27 -41.36
CA GLY A 446 34.62 -90.21 -42.58
C GLY A 446 35.98 -90.89 -42.43
N LYS A 447 37.01 -90.36 -43.11
CA LYS A 447 38.34 -91.01 -43.23
C LYS A 447 39.10 -91.21 -41.90
N ASP A 448 38.81 -90.40 -40.88
CA ASP A 448 39.49 -90.49 -39.58
C ASP A 448 38.91 -91.59 -38.66
N ARG A 449 37.63 -91.94 -38.83
CA ARG A 449 36.92 -92.97 -38.02
C ARG A 449 37.40 -94.38 -38.34
N THR A 450 37.62 -94.67 -39.61
CA THR A 450 38.06 -95.99 -40.09
C THR A 450 39.44 -96.38 -39.53
N ALA A 451 40.35 -95.43 -39.36
CA ALA A 451 41.71 -95.70 -38.85
C ALA A 451 41.76 -95.99 -37.33
N LEU A 452 40.75 -95.55 -36.58
CA LEU A 452 40.70 -95.68 -35.12
C LEU A 452 40.00 -96.97 -34.66
N ASP A 453 38.97 -97.44 -35.36
CA ASP A 453 38.19 -98.63 -34.96
C ASP A 453 39.00 -99.93 -35.03
N GLU A 454 39.81 -100.12 -36.09
CA GLU A 454 40.70 -101.29 -36.23
C GLU A 454 41.68 -101.49 -35.06
N ARG A 455 42.03 -100.40 -34.38
CA ARG A 455 43.02 -100.42 -33.29
C ARG A 455 42.41 -100.73 -31.93
N LEU A 456 41.11 -100.45 -31.76
CA LEU A 456 40.43 -100.46 -30.47
C LEU A 456 39.96 -101.86 -30.05
N GLU A 457 39.52 -102.66 -31.02
CA GLU A 457 39.08 -104.04 -30.85
C GLU A 457 40.12 -104.92 -30.15
N LYS A 458 41.41 -104.68 -30.42
CA LYS A 458 42.54 -105.46 -29.88
C LYS A 458 42.76 -105.27 -28.37
N ALA A 459 42.31 -104.16 -27.80
CA ALA A 459 42.54 -103.86 -26.40
C ALA A 459 41.40 -104.34 -25.48
N THR A 460 40.22 -104.62 -26.06
CA THR A 460 39.00 -104.96 -25.32
C THR A 460 39.11 -106.24 -24.51
N ILE A 461 39.69 -107.24 -25.15
CA ILE A 461 39.69 -108.64 -24.72
C ILE A 461 40.47 -108.86 -23.41
N ALA A 462 41.40 -107.98 -23.07
CA ALA A 462 42.40 -108.26 -22.06
C ALA A 462 42.01 -107.86 -20.63
N ILE A 463 40.83 -107.26 -20.45
CA ILE A 463 40.58 -106.48 -19.25
C ILE A 463 39.38 -106.98 -18.46
N ASP A 464 38.76 -108.09 -18.83
CA ASP A 464 37.52 -108.53 -18.21
C ASP A 464 37.60 -109.29 -16.88
N LYS A 465 38.78 -109.66 -16.36
CA LYS A 465 38.93 -110.69 -15.30
C LYS A 465 39.03 -110.37 -13.76
N MET A 466 38.98 -109.16 -13.18
CA MET A 466 39.23 -108.94 -11.71
C MET A 466 38.80 -107.56 -11.13
N ALA A 467 37.79 -107.47 -10.25
CA ALA A 467 37.69 -106.47 -9.15
C ALA A 467 36.36 -106.58 -8.38
N ASP A 468 36.41 -106.68 -7.02
CA ASP A 468 35.38 -106.21 -6.05
C ASP A 468 35.89 -106.34 -4.59
N TRP A 469 35.38 -105.49 -3.66
CA TRP A 469 35.31 -105.58 -2.15
C TRP A 469 35.98 -104.45 -1.30
N LYS A 470 35.21 -103.54 -0.64
CA LYS A 470 35.61 -102.69 0.52
C LYS A 470 34.45 -101.87 1.15
N ASP A 471 33.88 -102.22 2.34
CA ASP A 471 32.89 -101.38 3.11
C ASP A 471 32.67 -101.78 4.61
N PHE A 472 33.42 -101.26 5.63
CA PHE A 472 33.07 -101.51 7.07
C PHE A 472 33.75 -100.57 8.13
N ALA A 473 33.25 -99.37 8.51
CA ALA A 473 33.96 -98.51 9.53
C ALA A 473 33.27 -97.38 10.39
N THR A 474 31.95 -97.08 10.45
CA THR A 474 31.45 -95.73 10.94
C THR A 474 30.44 -95.57 12.11
N GLU A 475 30.14 -96.58 12.94
CA GLU A 475 29.00 -96.58 13.90
C GLU A 475 29.08 -95.74 15.23
N PRO A 476 30.22 -95.59 15.95
CA PRO A 476 30.20 -95.11 17.35
C PRO A 476 29.81 -93.65 17.66
N LYS A 477 29.64 -92.77 16.66
CA LYS A 477 29.58 -91.30 16.88
C LYS A 477 28.17 -90.73 17.09
N TYR A 478 27.10 -91.49 16.83
CA TYR A 478 25.72 -90.98 16.90
C TYR A 478 25.12 -90.93 18.33
N ILE A 479 25.67 -91.70 19.28
CA ILE A 479 25.13 -91.84 20.63
C ILE A 479 25.32 -90.58 21.50
N GLU A 480 26.51 -89.95 21.46
CA GLU A 480 26.87 -88.82 22.34
C GLU A 480 26.01 -87.55 22.13
N LEU A 481 25.42 -87.38 20.94
CA LEU A 481 24.66 -86.18 20.61
C LEU A 481 23.26 -86.17 21.24
N CYS A 482 22.68 -87.35 21.51
CA CYS A 482 21.36 -87.47 22.13
C CYS A 482 21.33 -86.91 23.56
N GLU A 483 22.33 -87.24 24.37
CA GLU A 483 22.38 -86.88 25.80
C GLU A 483 22.53 -85.37 26.04
N ALA A 484 23.22 -84.67 25.15
CA ALA A 484 23.43 -83.23 25.26
C ALA A 484 22.14 -82.43 25.04
N MET A 485 21.22 -82.93 24.20
CA MET A 485 19.95 -82.26 23.89
C MET A 485 18.95 -82.38 25.06
N GLU A 486 18.95 -83.50 25.77
CA GLU A 486 18.06 -83.76 26.91
C GLU A 486 18.28 -82.79 28.08
N LYS A 487 19.52 -82.32 28.30
CA LYS A 487 19.86 -81.36 29.38
C LYS A 487 19.28 -79.95 29.23
N LEU A 488 18.80 -79.58 28.04
CA LEU A 488 18.27 -78.24 27.78
C LEU A 488 16.79 -78.09 28.17
N VAL A 489 16.09 -79.20 28.47
CA VAL A 489 14.68 -79.21 28.85
C VAL A 489 14.50 -78.61 30.26
N GLY A 490 13.62 -77.60 30.41
CA GLY A 490 13.33 -76.94 31.69
C GLY A 490 14.31 -75.83 32.11
N SER A 491 15.19 -75.38 31.21
CA SER A 491 16.15 -74.30 31.48
C SER A 491 15.48 -72.93 31.72
N LYS A 492 15.91 -72.18 32.74
CA LYS A 492 15.43 -70.80 33.04
C LYS A 492 16.09 -69.70 32.18
N LYS A 493 16.79 -70.05 31.11
CA LYS A 493 17.49 -69.09 30.23
C LYS A 493 16.48 -68.29 29.39
N HIS A 494 16.80 -67.04 29.06
CA HIS A 494 15.99 -66.22 28.15
C HIS A 494 15.81 -66.93 26.78
N PRO A 495 14.61 -66.92 26.17
CA PRO A 495 14.31 -67.61 24.90
C PRO A 495 15.36 -67.47 23.79
N ASP A 496 15.87 -66.25 23.56
CA ASP A 496 16.93 -66.00 22.54
C ASP A 496 18.25 -66.77 22.80
N LYS A 497 18.62 -67.03 24.06
CA LYS A 497 19.84 -67.79 24.40
C LYS A 497 19.59 -69.30 24.31
N LEU A 498 18.41 -69.75 24.71
CA LEU A 498 18.00 -71.16 24.67
C LEU A 498 17.94 -71.70 23.24
N ALA A 499 17.35 -70.95 22.30
CA ALA A 499 17.27 -71.34 20.88
C ALA A 499 18.65 -71.51 20.21
N LYS A 500 19.66 -70.69 20.58
CA LYS A 500 21.03 -70.78 20.03
C LYS A 500 21.77 -72.03 20.48
N GLU A 501 21.55 -72.50 21.71
CA GLU A 501 22.18 -73.72 22.22
C GLU A 501 21.61 -74.97 21.55
N ILE A 502 20.29 -75.01 21.32
CA ILE A 502 19.61 -76.08 20.59
C ILE A 502 20.15 -76.20 19.15
N SER A 503 20.29 -75.07 18.44
CA SER A 503 20.81 -75.06 17.05
C SER A 503 22.23 -75.62 16.92
N LYS A 504 23.12 -75.36 17.90
CA LYS A 504 24.50 -75.85 17.88
C LYS A 504 24.60 -77.37 18.00
N LEU A 505 23.70 -78.00 18.74
CA LEU A 505 23.67 -79.46 18.87
C LEU A 505 23.15 -80.11 17.58
N GLN A 506 22.16 -79.49 16.92
CA GLN A 506 21.63 -79.96 15.63
C GLN A 506 22.68 -79.92 14.49
N GLU A 507 23.57 -78.93 14.49
CA GLU A 507 24.67 -78.85 13.50
C GLU A 507 25.70 -79.98 13.66
N LYS A 508 26.00 -80.39 14.90
CA LYS A 508 26.95 -81.48 15.16
C LYS A 508 26.44 -82.85 14.68
N TRP A 509 25.12 -83.07 14.73
CA TRP A 509 24.48 -84.28 14.18
C TRP A 509 24.66 -84.40 12.67
N LYS A 510 24.41 -83.29 11.96
CA LYS A 510 24.49 -83.26 10.49
C LYS A 510 25.91 -83.50 9.95
N ALA A 511 26.95 -83.30 10.75
CA ALA A 511 28.34 -83.45 10.31
C ALA A 511 28.84 -84.92 10.22
N LEU A 512 28.11 -85.90 10.76
CA LEU A 512 28.54 -87.31 10.83
C LEU A 512 28.16 -88.18 9.60
N GLY A 513 27.26 -87.70 8.74
CA GLY A 513 26.85 -88.38 7.51
C GLY A 513 25.63 -89.30 7.67
N HIS A 514 25.35 -90.12 6.65
CA HIS A 514 24.27 -91.12 6.68
C HIS A 514 24.89 -92.51 6.66
N SER A 515 24.44 -93.37 7.57
CA SER A 515 24.86 -94.75 7.79
C SER A 515 23.69 -95.49 8.43
N GLU A 516 23.61 -96.82 8.35
CA GLU A 516 22.56 -97.59 9.05
C GLU A 516 22.47 -97.20 10.54
N SER A 517 23.61 -96.99 11.20
CA SER A 517 23.69 -96.50 12.58
C SER A 517 23.11 -95.09 12.85
N ALA A 518 23.02 -94.24 11.83
CA ALA A 518 22.50 -92.86 11.95
C ALA A 518 20.98 -92.84 12.11
N ASP A 519 20.30 -93.80 11.46
CA ASP A 519 18.84 -93.87 11.44
C ASP A 519 18.30 -94.37 12.79
N ASP A 520 19.02 -95.28 13.44
CA ASP A 520 18.64 -95.85 14.75
C ASP A 520 18.57 -94.82 15.89
N HIS A 521 19.32 -93.71 15.81
CA HIS A 521 19.50 -92.79 16.94
C HIS A 521 18.73 -91.45 16.80
N TRP A 522 18.10 -91.18 15.65
CA TRP A 522 17.52 -89.86 15.32
C TRP A 522 16.29 -89.47 16.15
N ASP A 523 15.36 -90.41 16.38
CA ASP A 523 14.08 -90.10 17.04
C ASP A 523 14.27 -89.62 18.48
N ARG A 524 15.29 -90.17 19.18
CA ARG A 524 15.65 -89.76 20.55
C ARG A 524 16.15 -88.31 20.59
N PHE A 525 17.03 -87.94 19.67
CA PHE A 525 17.58 -86.58 19.59
C PHE A 525 16.50 -85.52 19.30
N LYS A 526 15.54 -85.85 18.42
CA LYS A 526 14.46 -84.95 18.00
C LYS A 526 13.48 -84.64 19.14
N ALA A 527 13.01 -85.66 19.86
CA ALA A 527 12.03 -85.48 20.94
C ALA A 527 12.53 -84.58 22.09
N ALA A 528 13.83 -84.67 22.41
CA ALA A 528 14.47 -83.80 23.40
C ALA A 528 14.56 -82.34 22.91
N GLY A 529 14.87 -82.13 21.63
CA GLY A 529 14.93 -80.80 21.03
C GLY A 529 13.58 -80.08 21.01
N ASP A 530 12.51 -80.79 20.67
CA ASP A 530 11.16 -80.23 20.59
C ASP A 530 10.66 -79.73 21.96
N LYS A 531 10.89 -80.49 23.04
CA LYS A 531 10.55 -80.08 24.42
C LYS A 531 11.35 -78.87 24.89
N ALA A 532 12.64 -78.80 24.55
CA ALA A 532 13.49 -77.67 24.93
C ALA A 532 13.12 -76.36 24.19
N TYR A 533 12.51 -76.44 22.99
CA TYR A 533 12.18 -75.28 22.18
C TYR A 533 10.80 -74.65 22.48
N ALA A 534 9.88 -75.33 23.17
CA ALA A 534 8.50 -74.86 23.35
C ALA A 534 8.35 -73.43 23.94
N PRO A 535 9.10 -73.01 24.99
CA PRO A 535 9.03 -71.63 25.50
C PRO A 535 9.58 -70.58 24.51
N CYS A 536 10.52 -70.99 23.64
CA CYS A 536 11.05 -70.12 22.59
C CYS A 536 9.99 -69.85 21.52
N ASP A 537 9.22 -70.86 21.14
CA ASP A 537 8.16 -70.76 20.14
C ASP A 537 7.10 -69.72 20.53
N GLU A 538 6.60 -69.74 21.77
CA GLU A 538 5.60 -68.78 22.23
C GLU A 538 6.12 -67.33 22.27
N PHE A 539 7.34 -67.13 22.78
CA PHE A 539 7.99 -65.82 22.81
C PHE A 539 8.21 -65.25 21.39
N PHE A 540 8.68 -66.07 20.45
CA PHE A 540 8.86 -65.65 19.06
C PHE A 540 7.51 -65.37 18.38
N LYS A 541 6.46 -66.16 18.63
CA LYS A 541 5.10 -65.89 18.13
C LYS A 541 4.57 -64.52 18.56
N GLN A 542 4.66 -64.18 19.85
CA GLN A 542 4.23 -62.87 20.36
C GLN A 542 5.06 -61.72 19.77
N ARG A 543 6.38 -61.90 19.66
CA ARG A 543 7.28 -60.91 19.06
C ARG A 543 7.02 -60.71 17.56
N HIS A 544 6.72 -61.77 16.82
CA HIS A 544 6.31 -61.69 15.41
C HIS A 544 4.96 -60.99 15.26
N ALA A 545 3.97 -61.28 16.11
CA ALA A 545 2.66 -60.62 16.09
C ALA A 545 2.79 -59.10 16.30
N THR A 546 3.56 -58.66 17.29
CA THR A 546 3.81 -57.23 17.56
C THR A 546 4.53 -56.54 16.38
N ARG A 547 5.58 -57.16 15.83
CA ARG A 547 6.31 -56.63 14.66
C ARG A 547 5.42 -56.52 13.41
N ARG A 548 4.52 -57.49 13.22
CA ARG A 548 3.54 -57.49 12.12
C ARG A 548 2.55 -56.33 12.27
N LYS A 549 1.98 -56.15 13.47
CA LYS A 549 1.09 -55.00 13.75
C LYS A 549 1.79 -53.65 13.53
N ASN A 550 3.04 -53.52 13.96
CA ASN A 550 3.84 -52.31 13.73
C ASN A 550 4.12 -52.06 12.24
N LEU A 551 4.37 -53.11 11.44
CA LEU A 551 4.50 -53.01 9.99
C LEU A 551 3.19 -52.56 9.32
N GLU A 552 2.05 -53.12 9.74
CA GLU A 552 0.72 -52.75 9.25
C GLU A 552 0.38 -51.29 9.55
N GLN A 553 0.64 -50.82 10.78
CA GLN A 553 0.47 -49.42 11.16
C GLN A 553 1.36 -48.48 10.34
N ARG A 554 2.63 -48.84 10.17
CA ARG A 554 3.56 -48.09 9.31
C ARG A 554 3.05 -48.01 7.87
N GLU A 555 2.42 -49.07 7.35
CA GLU A 555 1.98 -49.12 5.94
C GLU A 555 0.95 -48.04 5.63
N GLN A 556 0.09 -47.72 6.60
CA GLN A 556 -0.90 -46.66 6.48
C GLN A 556 -0.26 -45.30 6.12
N PHE A 557 0.89 -44.95 6.72
CA PHE A 557 1.56 -43.70 6.40
C PHE A 557 2.17 -43.68 5.00
N VAL A 558 2.64 -44.82 4.49
CA VAL A 558 3.12 -44.94 3.10
C VAL A 558 1.97 -44.76 2.12
N LEU A 559 0.81 -45.34 2.43
CA LEU A 559 -0.40 -45.19 1.62
C LEU A 559 -0.89 -43.74 1.63
N GLN A 560 -0.97 -43.10 2.78
CA GLN A 560 -1.37 -41.69 2.90
C GLN A 560 -0.42 -40.75 2.15
N LEU A 561 0.89 -40.99 2.17
CA LEU A 561 1.84 -40.21 1.37
C LEU A 561 1.70 -40.46 -0.14
N LYS A 562 1.38 -41.69 -0.56
CA LYS A 562 1.09 -41.98 -1.97
C LYS A 562 -0.20 -41.30 -2.42
N GLU A 563 -1.21 -41.34 -1.58
CA GLU A 563 -2.49 -40.69 -1.82
C GLU A 563 -2.32 -39.18 -1.94
N LEU A 564 -1.55 -38.57 -1.03
CA LEU A 564 -1.19 -37.15 -1.11
C LEU A 564 -0.50 -36.84 -2.45
N LEU A 565 0.45 -37.68 -2.89
CA LEU A 565 1.13 -37.49 -4.18
C LEU A 565 0.17 -37.61 -5.38
N SER A 566 -0.79 -38.54 -5.36
CA SER A 566 -1.70 -38.78 -6.49
C SER A 566 -2.91 -37.86 -6.54
N LYS A 567 -3.46 -37.46 -5.40
CA LYS A 567 -4.67 -36.62 -5.31
C LYS A 567 -4.36 -35.13 -5.42
N THR A 568 -3.11 -34.73 -5.16
CA THR A 568 -2.70 -33.34 -5.33
C THR A 568 -2.58 -33.05 -6.82
N ASP A 569 -3.37 -32.09 -7.30
CA ASP A 569 -3.26 -31.57 -8.66
C ASP A 569 -2.05 -30.62 -8.76
N TRP A 570 -0.87 -31.18 -9.04
CA TRP A 570 0.39 -30.44 -9.12
C TRP A 570 0.45 -29.38 -10.23
N GLU A 571 -0.53 -29.34 -11.14
CA GLU A 571 -0.62 -28.39 -12.24
C GLU A 571 -1.64 -27.26 -11.97
N GLY A 572 -2.45 -27.39 -10.91
CA GLY A 572 -3.46 -26.42 -10.48
C GLY A 572 -3.06 -25.55 -9.27
N ASP A 573 -4.06 -25.08 -8.52
CA ASP A 573 -3.87 -24.27 -7.30
C ASP A 573 -3.63 -25.18 -6.09
N VAL A 574 -2.36 -25.47 -5.82
CA VAL A 574 -1.94 -26.37 -4.73
C VAL A 574 -1.65 -25.59 -3.46
N ASP A 575 -2.25 -26.00 -2.34
CA ASP A 575 -1.81 -25.59 -1.01
C ASP A 575 -0.52 -26.34 -0.61
N TYR A 576 0.61 -25.86 -1.12
CA TYR A 576 1.94 -26.40 -0.84
C TYR A 576 2.30 -26.35 0.66
N LYS A 577 1.69 -25.44 1.42
CA LYS A 577 1.91 -25.34 2.88
C LYS A 577 1.26 -26.50 3.61
N ASN A 578 0.05 -26.89 3.20
CA ASN A 578 -0.62 -28.06 3.75
C ASN A 578 0.10 -29.36 3.35
N VAL A 579 0.61 -29.45 2.12
CA VAL A 579 1.43 -30.58 1.65
C VAL A 579 2.67 -30.77 2.53
N GLU A 580 3.45 -29.70 2.77
CA GLU A 580 4.65 -29.78 3.62
C GLU A 580 4.32 -30.17 5.07
N LYS A 581 3.26 -29.59 5.64
CA LYS A 581 2.79 -29.89 6.99
C LYS A 581 2.39 -31.35 7.13
N THR A 582 1.59 -31.86 6.19
CA THR A 582 1.11 -33.25 6.17
C THR A 582 2.27 -34.22 6.03
N MET A 583 3.18 -33.97 5.09
CA MET A 583 4.38 -34.78 4.92
C MET A 583 5.24 -34.83 6.19
N ARG A 584 5.44 -33.69 6.86
CA ARG A 584 6.22 -33.62 8.11
C ARG A 584 5.54 -34.40 9.24
N HIS A 585 4.23 -34.28 9.37
CA HIS A 585 3.44 -35.01 10.36
C HIS A 585 3.55 -36.53 10.16
N LEU A 586 3.25 -37.02 8.96
CA LEU A 586 3.33 -38.44 8.61
C LEU A 586 4.75 -39.01 8.78
N SER A 587 5.76 -38.20 8.50
CA SER A 587 7.17 -38.56 8.72
C SER A 587 7.49 -38.79 10.19
N ASN A 588 7.01 -37.90 11.06
CA ASN A 588 7.24 -37.98 12.49
C ASN A 588 6.48 -39.17 13.10
N ASP A 589 5.24 -39.40 12.69
CA ASP A 589 4.44 -40.52 13.19
C ASP A 589 5.00 -41.87 12.76
N TRP A 590 5.49 -41.97 11.53
CA TRP A 590 6.24 -43.15 11.08
C TRP A 590 7.45 -43.46 11.98
N GLN A 591 8.20 -42.43 12.40
CA GLN A 591 9.40 -42.60 13.24
C GLN A 591 9.08 -43.03 14.68
N LYS A 592 7.88 -42.73 15.19
CA LYS A 592 7.45 -43.13 16.55
C LYS A 592 7.25 -44.64 16.67
N ILE A 593 6.78 -45.30 15.60
CA ILE A 593 6.60 -46.76 15.59
C ILE A 593 7.97 -47.41 15.46
N LYS A 594 8.42 -48.17 16.47
CA LYS A 594 9.69 -48.91 16.48
C LYS A 594 9.43 -50.42 16.44
N ASP A 595 10.49 -51.24 16.42
CA ASP A 595 10.40 -52.72 16.44
C ASP A 595 9.56 -53.35 15.33
N VAL A 596 10.15 -53.42 14.14
CA VAL A 596 9.63 -54.13 12.97
C VAL A 596 10.59 -55.21 12.51
N GLU A 597 10.14 -56.14 11.66
CA GLU A 597 11.04 -57.10 11.03
C GLU A 597 12.05 -56.39 10.12
N GLN A 598 13.32 -56.81 10.17
CA GLN A 598 14.42 -56.11 9.50
C GLN A 598 14.25 -56.04 7.98
N LYS A 599 14.03 -57.20 7.32
CA LYS A 599 13.89 -57.27 5.86
C LYS A 599 12.63 -56.55 5.36
N ALA A 600 11.48 -56.80 5.99
CA ALA A 600 10.21 -56.18 5.62
C ALA A 600 10.22 -54.66 5.89
N GLY A 601 10.70 -54.24 7.07
CA GLY A 601 10.85 -52.84 7.45
C GLY A 601 11.79 -52.07 6.53
N GLN A 602 12.90 -52.68 6.08
CA GLN A 602 13.82 -52.06 5.13
C GLN A 602 13.17 -51.87 3.75
N LYS A 603 12.39 -52.83 3.26
CA LYS A 603 11.58 -52.68 2.03
C LYS A 603 10.56 -51.55 2.18
N GLN A 604 9.87 -51.48 3.33
CA GLN A 604 8.91 -50.43 3.65
C GLN A 604 9.56 -49.03 3.66
N TRP A 605 10.73 -48.91 4.30
CA TRP A 605 11.51 -47.67 4.35
C TRP A 605 11.97 -47.20 2.97
N LYS A 606 12.42 -48.12 2.09
CA LYS A 606 12.75 -47.78 0.69
C LYS A 606 11.54 -47.21 -0.06
N ARG A 607 10.35 -47.80 0.13
CA ARG A 607 9.10 -47.28 -0.48
C ARG A 607 8.73 -45.90 0.06
N LEU A 608 8.77 -45.71 1.38
CA LEU A 608 8.51 -44.41 2.01
C LEU A 608 9.47 -43.33 1.45
N ARG A 609 10.77 -43.64 1.38
CA ARG A 609 11.79 -42.72 0.86
C ARG A 609 11.53 -42.35 -0.60
N LYS A 610 11.13 -43.33 -1.43
CA LYS A 610 10.80 -43.10 -2.84
C LYS A 610 9.62 -42.13 -2.99
N VAL A 611 8.54 -42.34 -2.24
CA VAL A 611 7.36 -41.46 -2.28
C VAL A 611 7.68 -40.06 -1.76
N LYS A 612 8.45 -39.96 -0.66
CA LYS A 612 8.95 -38.68 -0.15
C LYS A 612 9.80 -37.94 -1.17
N SER A 613 10.72 -38.63 -1.85
CA SER A 613 11.55 -38.03 -2.91
C SER A 613 10.69 -37.41 -4.00
N ALA A 614 9.68 -38.13 -4.48
CA ALA A 614 8.77 -37.63 -5.51
C ALA A 614 7.99 -36.38 -5.06
N ILE A 615 7.52 -36.33 -3.81
CA ILE A 615 6.86 -35.13 -3.26
C ILE A 615 7.86 -33.97 -3.12
N PHE A 616 9.08 -34.24 -2.64
CA PHE A 616 10.12 -33.22 -2.51
C PHE A 616 10.56 -32.67 -3.86
N GLU A 617 10.69 -33.50 -4.90
CA GLU A 617 10.99 -33.05 -6.26
C GLU A 617 9.95 -32.05 -6.78
N LYS A 618 8.66 -32.24 -6.44
CA LYS A 618 7.60 -31.26 -6.76
C LYS A 618 7.70 -29.98 -5.93
N LEU A 619 7.99 -30.10 -4.64
CA LEU A 619 8.18 -28.94 -3.75
C LEU A 619 9.44 -28.13 -4.10
N ASP A 620 10.51 -28.79 -4.52
CA ASP A 620 11.79 -28.15 -4.85
C ASP A 620 11.65 -27.18 -6.03
N VAL A 621 10.88 -27.53 -7.06
CA VAL A 621 10.57 -26.63 -8.19
C VAL A 621 9.90 -25.35 -7.69
N VAL A 622 8.94 -25.49 -6.77
CA VAL A 622 8.19 -24.35 -6.20
C VAL A 622 9.06 -23.53 -5.25
N TYR A 623 9.90 -24.18 -4.45
CA TYR A 623 10.87 -23.52 -3.58
C TYR A 623 11.86 -22.68 -4.39
N ASP A 624 12.40 -23.23 -5.47
CA ASP A 624 13.35 -22.55 -6.35
C ASP A 624 12.68 -21.38 -7.10
N ALA A 625 11.42 -21.54 -7.55
CA ALA A 625 10.65 -20.45 -8.14
C ALA A 625 10.34 -19.33 -7.13
N ASN A 626 9.87 -19.68 -5.92
CA ASN A 626 9.53 -18.71 -4.89
C ASN A 626 10.75 -17.98 -4.35
N ILE A 627 11.91 -18.64 -4.22
CA ILE A 627 13.13 -17.96 -3.80
C ILE A 627 13.65 -17.03 -4.90
N ALA A 628 13.51 -17.39 -6.17
CA ALA A 628 13.83 -16.50 -7.29
C ALA A 628 12.97 -15.22 -7.24
N LEU A 629 11.65 -15.36 -7.01
CA LEU A 629 10.76 -14.20 -6.82
C LEU A 629 11.17 -13.34 -5.63
N LYS A 630 11.52 -13.94 -4.48
CA LYS A 630 12.03 -13.18 -3.32
C LYS A 630 13.32 -12.44 -3.64
N ASN A 631 14.25 -13.05 -4.38
CA ASN A 631 15.47 -12.40 -4.82
C ASN A 631 15.18 -11.24 -5.79
N GLU A 632 14.23 -11.39 -6.71
CA GLU A 632 13.81 -10.30 -7.60
C GLU A 632 13.22 -9.11 -6.82
N LEU A 633 12.43 -9.38 -5.77
CA LEU A 633 11.90 -8.33 -4.88
C LEU A 633 13.01 -7.63 -4.09
N ILE A 634 14.05 -8.36 -3.68
CA ILE A 634 15.25 -7.78 -3.03
C ILE A 634 15.97 -6.86 -4.00
N GLU A 635 16.19 -7.29 -5.25
CA GLU A 635 16.83 -6.45 -6.26
C GLU A 635 15.98 -5.22 -6.60
N LYS A 636 14.65 -5.34 -6.66
CA LYS A 636 13.76 -4.17 -6.79
C LYS A 636 13.89 -3.22 -5.60
N ALA A 637 14.01 -3.73 -4.37
CA ALA A 637 14.22 -2.90 -3.19
C ALA A 637 15.59 -2.21 -3.20
N ARG A 638 16.64 -2.90 -3.67
CA ARG A 638 17.99 -2.32 -3.87
C ARG A 638 18.01 -1.27 -4.96
N GLY A 639 17.34 -1.51 -6.08
CA GLY A 639 17.19 -0.55 -7.17
C GLY A 639 16.49 0.74 -6.74
N LEU A 640 15.67 0.73 -5.67
CA LEU A 640 15.12 1.95 -5.07
C LEU A 640 16.16 2.77 -4.30
N ILE A 641 17.26 2.16 -3.86
CA ILE A 641 18.39 2.83 -3.19
C ILE A 641 19.34 3.39 -4.24
N ASP A 642 19.62 2.61 -5.30
CA ASP A 642 20.50 3.02 -6.39
C ASP A 642 19.89 4.14 -7.23
N ALA A 643 18.58 4.08 -7.46
CA ALA A 643 17.82 5.23 -7.93
C ALA A 643 17.73 6.27 -6.81
N GLU A 644 17.77 7.55 -7.16
CA GLU A 644 17.55 8.64 -6.20
C GLU A 644 16.26 8.41 -5.39
N VAL A 645 16.41 8.16 -4.08
CA VAL A 645 15.29 7.91 -3.17
C VAL A 645 14.46 9.19 -3.03
N LYS A 646 13.18 9.12 -3.39
CA LYS A 646 12.21 10.23 -3.25
C LYS A 646 11.14 9.85 -2.23
N GLU A 647 10.35 10.81 -1.75
CA GLU A 647 9.24 10.49 -0.82
C GLU A 647 8.27 9.44 -1.41
N ASP A 648 8.02 9.48 -2.72
CA ASP A 648 7.19 8.50 -3.42
C ASP A 648 7.78 7.09 -3.47
N SER A 649 9.09 6.92 -3.23
CA SER A 649 9.72 5.60 -3.11
C SER A 649 9.10 4.77 -1.98
N ILE A 650 8.45 5.40 -0.99
CA ILE A 650 7.75 4.67 0.09
C ILE A 650 6.58 3.83 -0.44
N LYS A 651 5.83 4.34 -1.42
CA LYS A 651 4.69 3.62 -2.02
C LYS A 651 5.18 2.40 -2.80
N LYS A 652 6.27 2.57 -3.54
CA LYS A 652 6.95 1.47 -4.25
C LYS A 652 7.47 0.42 -3.28
N LEU A 653 8.11 0.83 -2.18
CA LEU A 653 8.60 -0.08 -1.13
C LEU A 653 7.45 -0.85 -0.47
N GLN A 654 6.35 -0.18 -0.13
CA GLN A 654 5.14 -0.84 0.42
C GLN A 654 4.55 -1.87 -0.54
N TYR A 655 4.53 -1.58 -1.84
CA TYR A 655 4.11 -2.54 -2.86
C TYR A 655 5.03 -3.77 -2.87
N ILE A 656 6.35 -3.58 -2.85
CA ILE A 656 7.33 -4.69 -2.78
C ILE A 656 7.11 -5.53 -1.52
N GLN A 657 6.92 -4.90 -0.35
CA GLN A 657 6.62 -5.60 0.91
C GLN A 657 5.31 -6.39 0.86
N LYS A 658 4.28 -5.88 0.16
CA LYS A 658 3.01 -6.60 -0.04
C LYS A 658 3.25 -7.84 -0.90
N GLN A 659 3.99 -7.72 -2.00
CA GLN A 659 4.37 -8.85 -2.87
C GLN A 659 5.23 -9.87 -2.12
N TRP A 660 6.14 -9.44 -1.25
CA TRP A 660 6.95 -10.34 -0.43
C TRP A 660 6.11 -11.29 0.44
N LYS A 661 5.01 -10.77 1.01
CA LYS A 661 4.10 -11.55 1.86
C LYS A 661 3.24 -12.55 1.09
N THR A 662 3.04 -12.32 -0.21
CA THR A 662 2.24 -13.21 -1.07
C THR A 662 3.06 -14.34 -1.68
N VAL A 663 4.40 -14.27 -1.64
CA VAL A 663 5.24 -15.37 -2.09
C VAL A 663 5.04 -16.59 -1.19
N GLY A 664 4.81 -17.75 -1.82
CA GLY A 664 4.51 -19.01 -1.15
C GLY A 664 5.66 -19.63 -0.36
N VAL A 665 5.56 -20.94 -0.12
CA VAL A 665 6.53 -21.70 0.68
C VAL A 665 7.93 -21.73 0.05
N THR A 666 8.95 -21.77 0.88
CA THR A 666 10.38 -21.78 0.50
C THR A 666 11.17 -22.69 1.44
N ARG A 667 12.38 -23.08 1.04
CA ARG A 667 13.31 -23.77 1.96
C ARG A 667 13.69 -22.82 3.09
N ARG A 668 13.56 -23.28 4.35
CA ARG A 668 13.82 -22.48 5.55
C ARG A 668 15.16 -21.74 5.55
N LYS A 669 16.23 -22.39 5.08
CA LYS A 669 17.58 -21.81 5.04
C LYS A 669 17.68 -20.65 4.05
N ASP A 670 17.10 -20.83 2.87
CA ASP A 670 17.13 -19.82 1.80
C ASP A 670 16.20 -18.65 2.15
N ASP A 671 15.04 -18.94 2.75
CA ASP A 671 14.11 -17.92 3.25
C ASP A 671 14.76 -17.00 4.29
N GLN A 672 15.48 -17.57 5.26
CA GLN A 672 16.19 -16.79 6.27
C GLN A 672 17.28 -15.90 5.66
N LYS A 673 17.97 -16.39 4.62
CA LYS A 673 19.00 -15.61 3.92
C LYS A 673 18.36 -14.45 3.14
N ALA A 674 17.31 -14.74 2.37
CA ALA A 674 16.58 -13.75 1.60
C ALA A 674 15.93 -12.69 2.51
N TRP A 675 15.32 -13.11 3.63
CA TRP A 675 14.71 -12.19 4.60
C TRP A 675 15.71 -11.18 5.18
N LYS A 676 16.92 -11.63 5.56
CA LYS A 676 17.97 -10.73 6.07
C LYS A 676 18.35 -9.67 5.03
N GLN A 677 18.50 -10.09 3.77
CA GLN A 677 18.84 -9.19 2.67
C GLN A 677 17.69 -8.22 2.35
N PHE A 678 16.46 -8.72 2.32
CA PHE A 678 15.26 -7.93 2.09
C PHE A 678 15.05 -6.86 3.17
N LYS A 679 15.19 -7.26 4.43
CA LYS A 679 15.10 -6.35 5.57
C LYS A 679 16.18 -5.27 5.50
N SER A 680 17.43 -5.66 5.25
CA SER A 680 18.54 -4.71 5.11
C SER A 680 18.30 -3.67 4.00
N ALA A 681 17.84 -4.11 2.81
CA ALA A 681 17.50 -3.18 1.73
C ALA A 681 16.31 -2.26 2.08
N THR A 682 15.29 -2.81 2.72
CA THR A 682 14.10 -2.06 3.15
C THR A 682 14.45 -1.00 4.19
N ASP A 683 15.24 -1.37 5.21
CA ASP A 683 15.67 -0.48 6.29
C ASP A 683 16.49 0.69 5.71
N ALA A 684 17.39 0.43 4.75
CA ALA A 684 18.17 1.47 4.07
C ALA A 684 17.29 2.48 3.30
N VAL A 685 16.23 2.02 2.61
CA VAL A 685 15.28 2.93 1.94
C VAL A 685 14.54 3.79 2.97
N TYR A 686 14.09 3.20 4.08
CA TYR A 686 13.42 3.97 5.15
C TYR A 686 14.35 5.00 5.78
N GLU A 687 15.60 4.67 6.06
CA GLU A 687 16.58 5.62 6.59
C GLU A 687 16.78 6.83 5.66
N LYS A 688 16.89 6.61 4.35
CA LYS A 688 16.98 7.68 3.35
C LYS A 688 15.74 8.57 3.34
N ILE A 689 14.54 7.98 3.37
CA ILE A 689 13.27 8.75 3.42
C ILE A 689 13.14 9.53 4.72
N GLN A 690 13.55 8.95 5.86
CA GLN A 690 13.58 9.67 7.13
C GLN A 690 14.56 10.83 7.10
N GLY A 691 15.71 10.67 6.44
CA GLY A 691 16.67 11.73 6.17
C GLY A 691 16.04 12.90 5.40
N ILE A 692 15.38 12.60 4.28
CA ILE A 692 14.69 13.60 3.44
C ILE A 692 13.61 14.34 4.24
N ARG A 693 12.79 13.62 5.02
CA ARG A 693 11.76 14.22 5.87
C ARG A 693 12.33 15.06 7.01
N LYS A 694 13.49 14.68 7.54
CA LYS A 694 14.19 15.46 8.58
C LYS A 694 14.74 16.75 7.98
N GLU A 695 15.36 16.69 6.81
CA GLU A 695 15.90 17.86 6.11
C GLU A 695 14.78 18.83 5.70
N LYS A 696 13.66 18.32 5.16
CA LYS A 696 12.48 19.12 4.83
C LYS A 696 11.92 19.84 6.05
N ARG A 697 11.74 19.12 7.17
CA ARG A 697 11.28 19.72 8.44
C ARG A 697 12.27 20.75 8.98
N ALA A 698 13.58 20.50 8.89
CA ALA A 698 14.58 21.47 9.33
C ALA A 698 14.50 22.79 8.54
N LYS A 699 14.32 22.72 7.21
CA LYS A 699 14.11 23.90 6.35
C LYS A 699 12.80 24.63 6.68
N GLU A 700 11.72 23.86 6.90
CA GLU A 700 10.43 24.42 7.32
C GLU A 700 10.54 25.14 8.67
N ASP A 701 11.19 24.53 9.66
CA ASP A 701 11.42 25.12 10.98
C ASP A 701 12.32 26.37 10.92
N GLU A 702 13.36 26.36 10.08
CA GLU A 702 14.23 27.53 9.84
C GLU A 702 13.44 28.71 9.28
N HIS A 703 12.59 28.47 8.26
CA HIS A 703 11.72 29.50 7.69
C HIS A 703 10.74 30.07 8.73
N LEU A 704 10.10 29.20 9.53
CA LEU A 704 9.14 29.61 10.55
C LEU A 704 9.82 30.39 11.69
N ASN A 705 11.04 30.02 12.07
CA ASN A 705 11.80 30.74 13.08
C ASN A 705 12.22 32.13 12.60
N GLY A 706 12.56 32.32 11.33
CA GLY A 706 12.81 33.65 10.75
C GLY A 706 11.65 34.62 10.96
N TYR A 707 10.42 34.19 10.66
CA TYR A 707 9.22 35.00 10.92
C TYR A 707 9.02 35.31 12.41
N ARG A 708 9.22 34.31 13.29
CA ARG A 708 9.08 34.48 14.74
C ARG A 708 10.13 35.43 15.31
N ASP A 709 11.36 35.38 14.82
CA ASP A 709 12.46 36.19 15.33
C ASP A 709 12.30 37.66 14.94
N ILE A 710 11.83 37.96 13.72
CA ILE A 710 11.44 39.33 13.37
C ILE A 710 10.32 39.84 14.27
N ASN A 711 9.29 39.02 14.52
CA ASN A 711 8.20 39.42 15.45
C ASN A 711 8.73 39.70 16.86
N LYS A 712 9.67 38.91 17.38
CA LYS A 712 10.33 39.18 18.67
C LYS A 712 11.12 40.49 18.64
N GLN A 713 11.82 40.78 17.56
CA GLN A 713 12.58 42.03 17.41
C GLN A 713 11.65 43.26 17.38
N ILE A 714 10.53 43.19 16.66
CA ILE A 714 9.52 44.26 16.67
C ILE A 714 8.97 44.49 18.09
N ILE A 715 8.65 43.41 18.82
CA ILE A 715 8.18 43.51 20.21
C ILE A 715 9.26 44.12 21.13
N LYS A 716 10.54 43.79 20.91
CA LYS A 716 11.65 44.34 21.68
C LYS A 716 11.75 45.85 21.48
N ILE A 717 11.73 46.33 20.24
CA ILE A 717 11.75 47.77 19.92
C ILE A 717 10.54 48.47 20.54
N ALA A 718 9.34 47.89 20.44
CA ALA A 718 8.14 48.43 21.05
C ALA A 718 8.28 48.67 22.56
N ARG A 719 9.08 47.87 23.27
CA ARG A 719 9.33 47.99 24.72
C ARG A 719 10.46 48.96 25.08
N THR A 720 11.48 49.09 24.22
CA THR A 720 12.72 49.81 24.56
C THR A 720 12.86 51.17 23.89
N ALA A 721 12.02 51.50 22.91
CA ALA A 721 12.09 52.76 22.18
C ALA A 721 11.97 53.98 23.12
N LYS A 722 12.92 54.91 22.99
CA LYS A 722 12.94 56.21 23.67
C LYS A 722 13.01 57.37 22.67
N ASP A 723 13.77 57.17 21.60
CA ASP A 723 13.86 58.07 20.46
C ASP A 723 12.94 57.58 19.32
N LEU A 724 12.26 58.52 18.67
CA LEU A 724 11.26 58.21 17.65
C LEU A 724 11.92 57.87 16.31
N ALA A 725 12.92 58.64 15.88
CA ALA A 725 13.55 58.50 14.56
C ALA A 725 14.28 57.16 14.44
N SER A 726 15.05 56.76 15.46
CA SER A 726 15.74 55.48 15.49
C SER A 726 14.77 54.30 15.54
N ALA A 727 13.66 54.43 16.29
CA ALA A 727 12.68 53.35 16.42
C ALA A 727 11.88 53.12 15.13
N ASP A 728 11.49 54.21 14.44
CA ASP A 728 10.78 54.13 13.15
C ASP A 728 11.68 53.53 12.06
N SER A 729 12.95 53.96 11.98
CA SER A 729 13.91 53.40 11.02
C SER A 729 14.15 51.90 11.24
N GLU A 730 14.30 51.46 12.49
CA GLU A 730 14.52 50.06 12.80
C GLU A 730 13.26 49.20 12.55
N PHE A 731 12.06 49.74 12.81
CA PHE A 731 10.80 49.10 12.48
C PHE A 731 10.59 48.96 10.96
N GLU A 732 10.91 49.99 10.17
CA GLU A 732 10.86 49.93 8.71
C GLU A 732 11.82 48.87 8.15
N ARG A 733 13.04 48.77 8.69
CA ARG A 733 14.00 47.72 8.35
C ARG A 733 13.41 46.32 8.60
N LEU A 734 12.85 46.08 9.79
CA LEU A 734 12.24 44.79 10.15
C LEU A 734 11.00 44.46 9.32
N GLN A 735 10.18 45.46 8.95
CA GLN A 735 9.07 45.23 8.03
C GLN A 735 9.53 44.83 6.63
N LYS A 736 10.63 45.42 6.16
CA LYS A 736 11.23 45.05 4.88
C LYS A 736 11.77 43.61 4.94
N GLU A 737 12.53 43.27 5.97
CA GLU A 737 13.03 41.91 6.20
C GLU A 737 11.87 40.90 6.27
N TYR A 738 10.76 41.22 6.94
CA TYR A 738 9.58 40.35 7.02
C TYR A 738 8.93 40.08 5.65
N LYS A 739 8.89 41.10 4.78
CA LYS A 739 8.32 40.98 3.42
C LYS A 739 9.24 40.23 2.46
N GLU A 740 10.55 40.32 2.66
CA GLU A 740 11.56 39.62 1.86
C GLU A 740 11.72 38.14 2.24
N LEU A 741 11.19 37.71 3.39
CA LEU A 741 11.16 36.30 3.78
C LEU A 741 10.36 35.44 2.77
N PRO A 742 10.83 34.22 2.46
CA PRO A 742 10.19 33.33 1.51
C PRO A 742 8.79 32.89 2.00
N PRO A 743 7.81 32.70 1.08
CA PRO A 743 6.44 32.36 1.44
C PRO A 743 6.37 31.05 2.22
N PHE A 744 5.32 30.90 3.04
CA PHE A 744 5.13 29.71 3.88
C PHE A 744 5.19 28.41 3.05
N PRO A 745 5.93 27.39 3.53
CA PRO A 745 5.92 26.06 2.93
C PRO A 745 4.50 25.50 2.75
N ARG A 746 4.23 24.86 1.60
CA ARG A 746 2.91 24.27 1.30
C ARG A 746 2.65 23.07 2.21
N GLY A 747 1.42 22.95 2.72
CA GLY A 747 0.99 21.81 3.55
C GLY A 747 1.15 22.01 5.06
N LEU A 748 1.55 23.20 5.53
CA LEU A 748 1.55 23.56 6.94
C LEU A 748 0.11 23.69 7.50
N PRO A 749 -0.12 23.38 8.80
CA PRO A 749 -1.42 23.57 9.44
C PRO A 749 -1.87 25.04 9.38
N GLU A 750 -3.10 25.29 8.93
CA GLU A 750 -3.66 26.63 8.78
C GLU A 750 -3.58 27.44 10.08
N LYS A 751 -3.90 26.83 11.22
CA LYS A 751 -3.79 27.45 12.56
C LYS A 751 -2.39 27.96 12.90
N LEU A 752 -1.34 27.29 12.42
CA LEU A 752 0.05 27.70 12.68
C LEU A 752 0.39 28.96 11.87
N VAL A 753 -0.01 28.97 10.59
CA VAL A 753 0.18 30.11 9.68
C VAL A 753 -0.61 31.34 10.17
N GLU A 754 -1.88 31.13 10.54
CA GLU A 754 -2.73 32.16 11.15
C GLU A 754 -2.14 32.68 12.46
N GLY A 755 -1.57 31.79 13.29
CA GLY A 755 -0.90 32.14 14.54
C GLY A 755 0.26 33.11 14.31
N ILE A 756 1.17 32.78 13.39
CA ILE A 756 2.33 33.65 13.08
C ILE A 756 1.88 34.99 12.48
N ALA A 757 0.88 34.98 11.59
CA ALA A 757 0.33 36.21 11.03
C ALA A 757 -0.36 37.08 12.10
N LYS A 758 -1.05 36.47 13.05
CA LYS A 758 -1.67 37.16 14.19
C LYS A 758 -0.61 37.74 15.12
N ASP A 759 0.46 37.00 15.40
CA ASP A 759 1.59 37.48 16.21
C ASP A 759 2.29 38.67 15.54
N HIS A 760 2.46 38.65 14.23
CA HIS A 760 3.01 39.79 13.48
C HIS A 760 2.11 41.02 13.57
N LYS A 761 0.80 40.87 13.34
CA LYS A 761 -0.17 41.97 13.49
C LYS A 761 -0.14 42.56 14.90
N ARG A 762 -0.04 41.70 15.92
CA ARG A 762 0.07 42.12 17.32
C ARG A 762 1.35 42.87 17.58
N ALA A 763 2.50 42.37 17.12
CA ALA A 763 3.80 43.04 17.26
C ALA A 763 3.79 44.44 16.64
N CYS A 764 3.25 44.58 15.42
CA CYS A 764 3.11 45.88 14.75
C CYS A 764 2.16 46.83 15.51
N ALA A 765 1.04 46.32 16.04
CA ALA A 765 0.12 47.12 16.84
C ALA A 765 0.76 47.60 18.16
N ASP A 766 1.57 46.75 18.80
CA ASP A 766 2.30 47.10 20.02
C ASP A 766 3.37 48.18 19.75
N PHE A 767 4.08 48.10 18.61
CA PHE A 767 5.00 49.16 18.18
C PHE A 767 4.28 50.49 17.95
N ASN A 768 3.17 50.50 17.20
CA ASN A 768 2.41 51.73 16.95
C ASN A 768 1.92 52.40 18.24
N LYS A 769 1.45 51.61 19.22
CA LYS A 769 1.08 52.15 20.55
C LYS A 769 2.27 52.78 21.27
N SER A 770 3.46 52.18 21.18
CA SER A 770 4.68 52.76 21.75
C SER A 770 5.04 54.07 21.05
N ARG A 771 4.98 54.09 19.71
CA ARG A 771 5.20 55.27 18.87
C ARG A 771 4.30 56.44 19.27
N ASP A 772 2.99 56.19 19.39
CA ASP A 772 2.01 57.20 19.77
C ASP A 772 2.26 57.75 21.17
N ARG A 773 2.70 56.91 22.12
CA ARG A 773 3.09 57.33 23.47
C ARG A 773 4.31 58.26 23.46
N ILE A 774 5.34 57.95 22.67
CA ILE A 774 6.54 58.79 22.54
C ILE A 774 6.16 60.15 21.95
N ILE A 775 5.35 60.17 20.89
CA ILE A 775 4.85 61.42 20.27
C ILE A 775 4.03 62.24 21.26
N ALA A 776 3.11 61.61 21.99
CA ALA A 776 2.27 62.29 22.98
C ALA A 776 3.11 62.90 24.12
N LYS A 777 4.11 62.16 24.61
CA LYS A 777 5.05 62.64 25.63
C LYS A 777 5.85 63.85 25.12
N GLY A 778 6.38 63.78 23.90
CA GLY A 778 7.10 64.90 23.27
C GLY A 778 6.23 66.15 23.13
N LYS A 779 4.98 65.99 22.67
CA LYS A 779 4.01 67.11 22.57
C LYS A 779 3.68 67.73 23.94
N SER A 780 3.51 66.91 24.97
CA SER A 780 3.27 67.39 26.34
C SER A 780 4.47 68.21 26.85
N GLN A 781 5.68 67.69 26.69
CA GLN A 781 6.91 68.35 27.13
C GLN A 781 7.16 69.67 26.40
N ALA A 782 6.84 69.75 25.10
CA ALA A 782 6.92 71.00 24.34
C ALA A 782 5.92 72.05 24.86
N LEU A 783 4.70 71.65 25.21
CA LEU A 783 3.70 72.54 25.80
C LEU A 783 4.11 73.01 27.21
N ASP A 784 4.69 72.13 28.02
CA ASP A 784 5.23 72.49 29.35
C ASP A 784 6.38 73.48 29.24
N ASN A 785 7.30 73.31 28.28
CA ASN A 785 8.39 74.25 28.02
C ASN A 785 7.83 75.61 27.59
N LEU A 786 6.84 75.64 26.70
CA LEU A 786 6.18 76.87 26.27
C LEU A 786 5.49 77.58 27.44
N ALA A 787 4.80 76.84 28.31
CA ALA A 787 4.16 77.38 29.51
C ALA A 787 5.17 78.00 30.49
N LYS A 788 6.31 77.33 30.74
CA LYS A 788 7.40 77.87 31.56
C LYS A 788 8.00 79.14 30.94
N LYS A 789 8.22 79.14 29.62
CA LYS A 789 8.73 80.31 28.89
C LYS A 789 7.74 81.47 28.98
N ALA A 790 6.43 81.21 28.80
CA ALA A 790 5.38 82.21 28.97
C ALA A 790 5.31 82.79 30.38
N SER A 791 5.52 81.97 31.42
CA SER A 791 5.55 82.42 32.81
C SER A 791 6.75 83.32 33.11
N LEU A 792 7.95 82.96 32.63
CA LEU A 792 9.13 83.82 32.76
C LEU A 792 8.98 85.13 31.98
N CYS A 793 8.33 85.07 30.82
CA CYS A 793 8.05 86.27 30.03
C CYS A 793 7.01 87.16 30.73
N ALA A 794 6.00 86.58 31.40
CA ALA A 794 5.07 87.33 32.24
C ALA A 794 5.77 88.05 33.40
N GLN A 795 6.78 87.42 34.02
CA GLN A 795 7.61 88.09 35.03
C GLN A 795 8.35 89.29 34.46
N LEU A 796 8.94 89.15 33.26
CA LEU A 796 9.60 90.25 32.55
C LEU A 796 8.64 91.40 32.20
N GLU A 797 7.39 91.07 31.85
CA GLU A 797 6.31 92.02 31.53
C GLU A 797 5.83 92.81 32.76
N ALA A 798 5.91 92.23 33.96
CA ALA A 798 5.45 92.85 35.21
C ALA A 798 6.50 93.74 35.89
N LEU A 799 7.74 93.78 35.37
CA LEU A 799 8.82 94.54 35.98
C LEU A 799 8.67 96.05 35.73
N PRO A 800 8.88 96.92 36.76
CA PRO A 800 8.92 98.37 36.59
C PRO A 800 9.91 98.83 35.50
N ALA A 801 9.69 100.02 34.95
CA ALA A 801 10.60 100.63 33.96
C ALA A 801 12.03 100.78 34.51
N ASP A 802 12.17 101.08 35.81
CA ASP A 802 13.43 101.36 36.50
C ASP A 802 14.12 100.13 37.09
N THR A 803 13.81 98.93 36.59
CA THR A 803 14.41 97.66 37.08
C THR A 803 15.85 97.51 36.58
N ASP A 804 16.74 96.99 37.43
CA ASP A 804 18.15 96.71 37.11
C ASP A 804 18.34 95.80 35.88
N ASP A 805 19.28 96.18 35.01
CA ASP A 805 19.64 95.48 33.78
C ASP A 805 20.21 94.09 34.07
N GLU A 806 20.87 93.88 35.22
CA GLU A 806 21.43 92.57 35.61
C GLU A 806 20.31 91.53 35.84
N PHE A 807 19.20 91.94 36.46
CA PHE A 807 18.04 91.08 36.70
C PHE A 807 17.28 90.77 35.40
N ILE A 808 17.18 91.75 34.50
CA ILE A 808 16.57 91.58 33.17
C ILE A 808 17.40 90.60 32.33
N ALA A 809 18.73 90.69 32.38
CA ALA A 809 19.63 89.78 31.69
C ALA A 809 19.51 88.33 32.22
N GLU A 810 19.40 88.15 33.54
CA GLU A 810 19.21 86.82 34.15
C GLU A 810 17.90 86.15 33.71
N LEU A 811 16.78 86.88 33.72
CA LEU A 811 15.48 86.36 33.26
C LEU A 811 15.47 86.06 31.76
N THR A 812 16.12 86.91 30.97
CA THR A 812 16.25 86.71 29.51
C THR A 812 17.08 85.46 29.20
N SER A 813 18.18 85.23 29.94
CA SER A 813 18.98 84.01 29.83
C SER A 813 18.17 82.74 30.17
N LYS A 814 17.36 82.77 31.24
CA LYS A 814 16.46 81.65 31.59
C LYS A 814 15.39 81.40 30.52
N LEU A 815 14.90 82.44 29.86
CA LEU A 815 13.98 82.35 28.72
C LEU A 815 14.63 81.72 27.50
N GLU A 816 15.85 82.12 27.17
CA GLU A 816 16.62 81.60 26.03
C GLU A 816 16.99 80.13 26.21
N ALA A 817 17.28 79.70 27.43
CA ALA A 817 17.57 78.29 27.76
C ALA A 817 16.39 77.33 27.53
N LEU A 818 15.15 77.83 27.47
CA LEU A 818 13.96 77.03 27.17
C LEU A 818 13.66 77.02 25.67
N GLU A 819 13.91 75.89 25.01
CA GLU A 819 13.68 75.75 23.56
C GLU A 819 12.22 75.47 23.20
N ILE A 820 11.75 76.13 22.13
CA ILE A 820 10.48 75.84 21.45
C ILE A 820 10.82 75.20 20.10
N SER A 821 10.47 73.92 19.95
CA SER A 821 10.76 73.13 18.74
C SER A 821 9.90 73.51 17.52
N ASP A 822 8.71 74.07 17.74
CA ASP A 822 7.81 74.48 16.66
C ASP A 822 8.18 75.89 16.15
N ASN A 823 8.49 75.99 14.86
CA ASN A 823 8.92 77.25 14.22
C ASN A 823 7.85 78.34 14.22
N VAL A 824 6.56 77.98 14.10
CA VAL A 824 5.45 78.96 14.11
C VAL A 824 5.29 79.49 15.52
N LEU A 825 5.27 78.62 16.53
CA LEU A 825 5.18 79.03 17.93
C LEU A 825 6.41 79.83 18.37
N ARG A 826 7.61 79.47 17.90
CA ARG A 826 8.84 80.24 18.13
C ARG A 826 8.71 81.67 17.60
N LYS A 827 8.22 81.85 16.37
CA LYS A 827 7.98 83.19 15.79
C LYS A 827 6.89 83.96 16.55
N ARG A 828 5.79 83.30 16.92
CA ARG A 828 4.70 83.92 17.70
C ARG A 828 5.19 84.36 19.08
N PHE A 829 5.94 83.51 19.76
CA PHE A 829 6.50 83.82 21.08
C PHE A 829 7.57 84.92 21.02
N ALA A 830 8.39 84.97 19.97
CA ALA A 830 9.35 86.05 19.76
C ALA A 830 8.68 87.44 19.66
N LYS A 831 7.48 87.52 19.05
CA LYS A 831 6.68 88.76 19.05
C LYS A 831 6.25 89.18 20.45
N ARG A 832 5.83 88.22 21.29
CA ARG A 832 5.52 88.47 22.70
C ARG A 832 6.75 88.98 23.45
N LEU A 833 7.89 88.33 23.26
CA LEU A 833 9.13 88.70 23.93
C LEU A 833 9.59 90.11 23.53
N ALA A 834 9.47 90.49 22.25
CA ALA A 834 9.78 91.85 21.79
C ALA A 834 8.87 92.92 22.42
N ALA A 835 7.62 92.58 22.69
CA ALA A 835 6.66 93.44 23.38
C ALA A 835 6.77 93.38 24.92
N ALA A 836 7.69 92.58 25.47
CA ALA A 836 7.73 92.32 26.91
C ALA A 836 8.06 93.57 27.75
N ARG A 837 8.77 94.55 27.18
CA ARG A 837 9.15 95.81 27.86
C ARG A 837 8.43 97.04 27.30
N GLU A 838 7.34 96.86 26.54
CA GLU A 838 6.49 97.99 26.13
C GLU A 838 5.90 98.68 27.37
N THR A 839 5.97 100.01 27.40
CA THR A 839 5.45 100.85 28.50
C THR A 839 3.93 100.99 28.46
N ASP A 840 3.33 101.04 27.27
CA ASP A 840 1.88 101.03 27.07
C ASP A 840 1.40 99.62 26.67
N ARG A 841 0.68 98.98 27.60
CA ARG A 841 0.16 97.61 27.45
C ARG A 841 -1.37 97.55 27.37
N SER A 842 -2.04 98.70 27.33
CA SER A 842 -3.51 98.82 27.34
C SER A 842 -4.19 98.01 26.23
N LYS A 843 -3.57 97.97 25.05
CA LYS A 843 -4.02 97.22 23.87
C LYS A 843 -4.06 95.68 24.06
N TYR A 844 -3.39 95.13 25.06
CA TYR A 844 -3.33 93.67 25.32
C TYR A 844 -4.30 93.21 26.42
N SER A 845 -4.80 94.13 27.24
CA SER A 845 -5.73 93.86 28.34
C SER A 845 -7.05 93.24 27.85
N GLU A 846 -7.65 93.83 26.83
CA GLU A 846 -8.95 93.39 26.29
C GLU A 846 -8.88 92.01 25.57
N PRO A 847 -7.90 91.74 24.68
CA PRO A 847 -7.72 90.40 24.09
C PRO A 847 -7.54 89.27 25.14
N ARG A 848 -6.78 89.52 26.21
CA ARG A 848 -6.60 88.53 27.30
C ARG A 848 -7.90 88.30 28.07
N LYS A 849 -8.65 89.36 28.34
CA LYS A 849 -9.95 89.27 29.01
C LYS A 849 -10.96 88.46 28.21
N LEU A 850 -11.10 88.76 26.91
CA LEU A 850 -11.96 88.02 25.98
C LEU A 850 -11.61 86.53 25.93
N MET A 851 -10.32 86.20 25.94
CA MET A 851 -9.85 84.82 25.88
C MET A 851 -10.15 84.00 27.14
N CYS A 852 -10.21 84.63 28.32
CA CYS A 852 -10.70 84.00 29.54
C CYS A 852 -12.21 83.69 29.45
N ILE A 853 -13.01 84.63 28.93
CA ILE A 853 -14.46 84.46 28.73
C ILE A 853 -14.73 83.34 27.72
N ASP A 854 -13.96 83.30 26.63
CA ASP A 854 -14.07 82.24 25.62
C ASP A 854 -13.77 80.85 26.20
N LEU A 855 -12.81 80.76 27.12
CA LEU A 855 -12.42 79.51 27.76
C LEU A 855 -13.50 79.06 28.75
N GLU A 856 -14.11 80.00 29.48
CA GLU A 856 -15.25 79.75 30.36
C GLU A 856 -16.47 79.24 29.59
N ILE A 857 -16.76 79.82 28.41
CA ILE A 857 -17.82 79.33 27.51
C ILE A 857 -17.50 77.91 27.03
N LEU A 858 -16.24 77.62 26.64
CA LEU A 858 -15.82 76.30 26.17
C LEU A 858 -15.96 75.21 27.27
N LEU A 859 -15.61 75.57 28.50
CA LEU A 859 -15.64 74.67 29.67
C LEU A 859 -17.00 74.63 30.38
N GLY A 860 -17.93 75.55 30.06
CA GLY A 860 -19.23 75.65 30.73
C GLY A 860 -19.17 76.20 32.15
N VAL A 861 -18.12 76.97 32.48
CA VAL A 861 -17.93 77.61 33.79
C VAL A 861 -18.50 79.03 33.73
N ASP A 862 -19.10 79.55 34.80
CA ASP A 862 -19.63 80.92 34.83
C ASP A 862 -18.53 82.00 34.85
N SER A 863 -18.80 83.13 34.17
CA SER A 863 -17.92 84.30 34.17
C SER A 863 -18.15 85.18 35.41
N PRO A 864 -17.12 85.93 35.88
CA PRO A 864 -17.26 86.92 36.94
C PRO A 864 -18.35 87.95 36.65
N ALA A 865 -18.91 88.58 37.70
CA ALA A 865 -20.05 89.49 37.57
C ALA A 865 -19.82 90.63 36.56
N GLU A 866 -18.60 91.17 36.52
CA GLU A 866 -18.18 92.26 35.62
C GLU A 866 -18.20 91.86 34.13
N ASP A 867 -18.14 90.56 33.82
CA ASP A 867 -17.96 90.03 32.46
C ASP A 867 -19.20 89.33 31.91
N LYS A 868 -20.28 89.22 32.70
CA LYS A 868 -21.52 88.53 32.28
C LYS A 868 -22.16 89.14 31.05
N ALA A 869 -22.18 90.47 30.95
CA ALA A 869 -22.72 91.18 29.79
C ALA A 869 -21.92 90.86 28.51
N GLN A 870 -20.61 90.79 28.64
CA GLN A 870 -19.70 90.52 27.52
C GLN A 870 -19.75 89.05 27.09
N ARG A 871 -19.86 88.12 28.05
CA ARG A 871 -20.15 86.70 27.79
C ARG A 871 -21.44 86.51 26.99
N MET A 872 -22.52 87.17 27.41
CA MET A 872 -23.83 87.10 26.72
C MET A 872 -23.69 87.60 25.28
N LYS A 873 -22.98 88.71 25.06
CA LYS A 873 -22.71 89.25 23.72
C LYS A 873 -21.96 88.25 22.83
N ILE A 874 -20.88 87.62 23.34
CA ILE A 874 -20.10 86.62 22.60
C ILE A 874 -20.94 85.38 22.28
N GLN A 875 -21.78 84.91 23.21
CA GLN A 875 -22.68 83.78 22.99
C GLN A 875 -23.74 84.10 21.93
N LEU A 876 -24.29 85.33 21.94
CA LEU A 876 -25.25 85.79 20.96
C LEU A 876 -24.62 85.93 19.56
N GLU A 877 -23.41 86.50 19.47
CA GLU A 877 -22.64 86.60 18.23
C GLU A 877 -22.27 85.22 17.66
N ARG A 878 -21.86 84.27 18.52
CA ARG A 878 -21.59 82.88 18.12
C ARG A 878 -22.86 82.15 17.66
N MET A 879 -24.01 82.47 18.26
CA MET A 879 -25.31 81.92 17.86
C MET A 879 -25.83 82.54 16.55
N GLN A 880 -25.55 83.82 16.29
CA GLN A 880 -25.89 84.51 15.02
C GLN A 880 -24.99 84.08 13.85
N SER A 881 -23.70 83.85 14.12
CA SER A 881 -22.73 83.43 13.10
C SER A 881 -22.71 81.92 12.85
N GLY A 882 -23.07 81.10 13.84
CA GLY A 882 -23.18 79.65 13.74
C GLY A 882 -24.65 79.21 13.66
N GLY A 883 -25.19 79.08 12.45
CA GLY A 883 -26.55 78.56 12.23
C GLY A 883 -26.82 77.21 12.94
N ILE A 884 -28.10 76.91 13.15
CA ILE A 884 -28.60 75.71 13.86
C ILE A 884 -28.05 74.45 13.18
N GLY A 885 -26.97 73.87 13.73
CA GLY A 885 -26.37 72.63 13.24
C GLY A 885 -24.84 72.58 13.09
N GLN A 886 -24.06 73.31 13.87
CA GLN A 886 -22.59 73.18 13.81
C GLN A 886 -22.05 71.91 14.48
N ALA A 887 -20.99 71.37 13.87
CA ALA A 887 -20.25 70.19 14.31
C ALA A 887 -19.77 70.33 15.77
N ARG A 888 -19.84 69.22 16.53
CA ARG A 888 -19.26 69.12 17.88
C ARG A 888 -17.79 69.54 17.82
N VAL A 889 -17.48 70.74 18.34
CA VAL A 889 -16.10 71.19 18.53
C VAL A 889 -15.41 70.20 19.47
N ASP A 890 -14.28 69.64 19.04
CA ASP A 890 -13.43 68.85 19.92
C ASP A 890 -12.89 69.78 21.02
N LYS A 891 -13.50 69.69 22.21
CA LYS A 891 -13.14 70.51 23.37
C LYS A 891 -11.65 70.36 23.72
N ALA A 892 -11.05 69.19 23.50
CA ALA A 892 -9.65 68.96 23.82
C ALA A 892 -8.70 69.65 22.83
N GLU A 893 -9.07 69.69 21.55
CA GLU A 893 -8.31 70.40 20.51
C GLU A 893 -8.46 71.92 20.63
N ALA A 894 -9.70 72.39 20.83
CA ALA A 894 -9.98 73.81 21.08
C ALA A 894 -9.23 74.33 22.33
N LEU A 895 -9.24 73.56 23.42
CA LEU A 895 -8.50 73.92 24.64
C LEU A 895 -6.99 74.01 24.39
N LYS A 896 -6.39 73.04 23.69
CA LYS A 896 -4.96 73.09 23.34
C LYS A 896 -4.63 74.33 22.51
N LYS A 897 -5.46 74.65 21.51
CA LYS A 897 -5.29 75.87 20.70
C LYS A 897 -5.31 77.12 21.57
N MET A 898 -6.28 77.23 22.48
CA MET A 898 -6.36 78.35 23.43
C MET A 898 -5.14 78.41 24.36
N GLN A 899 -4.62 77.29 24.85
CA GLN A 899 -3.38 77.29 25.65
C GLN A 899 -2.18 77.84 24.86
N LEU A 900 -2.01 77.39 23.61
CA LEU A 900 -0.95 77.89 22.72
C LEU A 900 -1.11 79.39 22.45
N ASP A 901 -2.34 79.83 22.19
CA ASP A 901 -2.64 81.23 21.91
C ASP A 901 -2.37 82.11 23.14
N TRP A 902 -2.67 81.64 24.36
CA TRP A 902 -2.44 82.37 25.61
C TRP A 902 -0.95 82.54 25.90
N TYR A 903 -0.20 81.44 25.78
CA TYR A 903 1.23 81.46 26.02
C TYR A 903 1.99 82.37 25.05
N CYS A 904 1.45 82.62 23.85
CA CYS A 904 2.03 83.52 22.86
C CYS A 904 1.47 84.95 22.88
N LEU A 905 0.47 85.27 23.71
CA LEU A 905 -0.14 86.60 23.77
C LEU A 905 0.61 87.51 24.76
N PRO A 906 1.00 88.75 24.39
CA PRO A 906 1.65 89.68 25.32
C PRO A 906 0.80 89.93 26.58
N GLY A 907 1.46 90.12 27.71
CA GLY A 907 0.90 90.49 29.01
C GLY A 907 0.00 91.73 28.96
N ALA A 908 -1.02 91.77 29.81
CA ALA A 908 -1.89 92.93 29.98
C ALA A 908 -1.17 94.05 30.75
N GLU A 909 -1.89 95.08 31.18
CA GLU A 909 -1.38 96.05 32.14
C GLU A 909 -1.10 95.41 33.51
N ALA A 910 -0.08 95.91 34.22
CA ALA A 910 0.42 95.32 35.46
C ALA A 910 -0.67 95.11 36.53
N GLU A 911 -1.64 96.03 36.62
CA GLU A 911 -2.72 95.99 37.63
C GLU A 911 -3.71 94.82 37.45
N ILE A 912 -3.83 94.29 36.22
CA ILE A 912 -4.83 93.26 35.86
C ILE A 912 -4.21 91.99 35.29
N GLN A 913 -2.93 92.00 34.90
CA GLN A 913 -2.23 90.86 34.33
C GLN A 913 -2.28 89.63 35.25
N ASP A 914 -1.92 89.78 36.53
CA ASP A 914 -1.92 88.68 37.50
C ASP A 914 -3.32 88.09 37.70
N LYS A 915 -4.37 88.93 37.68
CA LYS A 915 -5.75 88.48 37.81
C LYS A 915 -6.17 87.63 36.59
N LEU A 916 -5.82 88.08 35.39
CA LEU A 916 -6.14 87.37 34.14
C LEU A 916 -5.31 86.09 33.96
N ASP A 917 -4.03 86.10 34.29
CA ASP A 917 -3.16 84.90 34.26
C ASP A 917 -3.63 83.84 35.25
N ASN A 918 -3.95 84.23 36.49
CA ASN A 918 -4.50 83.30 37.48
C ASN A 918 -5.86 82.74 37.05
N ARG A 919 -6.74 83.58 36.49
CA ARG A 919 -8.04 83.15 35.95
C ARG A 919 -7.88 82.11 34.84
N PHE A 920 -7.01 82.36 33.87
CA PHE A 920 -6.77 81.43 32.76
C PHE A 920 -6.15 80.11 33.24
N ILE A 921 -5.12 80.16 34.10
CA ILE A 921 -4.44 78.96 34.61
C ILE A 921 -5.39 78.08 35.43
N GLN A 922 -6.27 78.66 36.25
CA GLN A 922 -7.26 77.92 37.04
C GLN A 922 -8.28 77.21 36.15
N LEU A 923 -8.74 77.87 35.07
CA LEU A 923 -9.65 77.27 34.09
C LEU A 923 -9.00 76.08 33.37
N VAL A 924 -7.72 76.21 33.00
CA VAL A 924 -6.95 75.13 32.36
C VAL A 924 -6.69 73.96 33.32
N LYS A 925 -6.49 74.20 34.62
CA LYS A 925 -6.25 73.17 35.65
C LYS A 925 -7.51 72.40 36.06
N LYS A 926 -8.71 72.96 35.87
CA LYS A 926 -10.00 72.26 36.13
C LYS A 926 -10.36 71.19 35.08
N LYS A 927 -9.40 70.82 34.21
CA LYS A 927 -9.53 69.83 33.14
C LYS A 927 -9.45 68.39 33.65
#